data_AF-A0A542SDB8-F1
#
_entry.id   AF-A0A542SDB8-F1
#
_cell.length_a   1.000
_cell.length_b   1.000
_cell.length_c   1.000
_cell.angle_alpha   90.00
_cell.angle_beta   90.00
_cell.angle_gamma   90.00
#
_symmetry.space_group_name_H-M   'P 1'
#
loop_
_entity.id
_entity.type
_entity.pdbx_description
1 polymer ?
#
loop_
_entity_poly.entity_id
_entity_poly.type
_entity_poly.pdbx_seq_one_letter_code
_entity_poly.pdbx_strand_id
1 'polypeptide(L)'
;MCLSCQTIHNGTAPADHAHDAHTGSRRAPTQFPFGTLTADAGRSADPVLVEIVQGSLAAVEHEVETAIARTSRSPMIRDAHDFRAGIHDRLLRKLTGRSYSALVHPVARDFPIEEMKEGDVFFHNDVYLSEGGIGHLPDLCVTVPVFAGAEGERRVVGFIQAFGHHDDIGGAVPGSMPSHATSVFEEGLAVPPIKLWDAGVPNKAALRIMTRNSRMPESLAADLDAECSACLMGARRLGELFDRYGIETVEACFDAVIDRSTETYRREILSKIPVGSWTWEDYAEHDGVDEPQLHTQRITLTRTAADDPEGERLILDFDGTGPQAKGPINHCGDYSDGVFLKKWLAPILRNLADTPERMAELDVNEGVVPLIEMRFPPPGTLLTPVFPAPTNARTFVILRLLGVLAGVIAKAVDGKMPADQETIRYTGVYGEDLDGRSYLMREVLGGGSGGRYYADGEDTIHVVPDSRNLPTEFTESRFPFVVESLGLAMDSGGAGQFRGGLGYEKHIRMLKDANFMSIADRSILACWGVKGGKAGKPFQVTIDPGGPNEREVDALADSEPVVTGEVIRIRTTGGGGWGNPADRDPALVVRDVVWRKVSPEAALADYGVVLTGSLDDDTLGYNADATAAERASRPVPAADDAFFDRGPGYGALAGGATAAAVDVL
;
A
#
# COMPACT_ATOMS: atom_id res chain seq x y z
N MET A 1 -13.28 -67.40 -11.36
CA MET A 1 -12.64 -68.67 -10.95
C MET A 1 -11.22 -68.31 -10.57
N CYS A 2 -10.91 -68.23 -9.26
CA CYS A 2 -10.23 -69.32 -8.54
C CYS A 2 -8.97 -69.79 -9.30
N LEU A 3 -7.76 -69.82 -8.76
CA LEU A 3 -7.32 -69.87 -7.37
C LEU A 3 -5.78 -69.91 -7.44
N SER A 4 -5.12 -69.09 -6.62
CA SER A 4 -4.00 -69.46 -5.73
C SER A 4 -2.77 -70.21 -6.27
N CYS A 5 -1.57 -69.66 -5.98
CA CYS A 5 -0.59 -70.17 -4.99
C CYS A 5 0.61 -70.81 -5.74
N GLN A 6 1.88 -70.59 -5.41
CA GLN A 6 2.54 -70.35 -4.13
C GLN A 6 3.96 -69.80 -4.38
N THR A 7 4.34 -68.78 -3.59
CA THR A 7 5.61 -68.55 -2.84
C THR A 7 6.91 -69.24 -3.28
N ILE A 8 8.08 -68.57 -3.19
CA ILE A 8 8.96 -68.70 -2.01
C ILE A 8 10.09 -67.61 -1.97
N HIS A 9 10.16 -66.96 -0.80
CA HIS A 9 11.30 -66.50 0.03
C HIS A 9 12.37 -65.49 -0.44
N ASN A 10 12.34 -64.30 0.18
CA ASN A 10 13.23 -63.78 1.24
C ASN A 10 13.23 -62.24 1.13
N GLY A 11 12.95 -61.40 2.13
CA GLY A 11 13.01 -61.57 3.57
C GLY A 11 13.79 -60.40 4.16
N THR A 12 13.17 -59.22 4.25
CA THR A 12 13.47 -58.16 5.24
C THR A 12 12.20 -57.32 5.42
N ALA A 13 11.82 -57.09 6.68
CA ALA A 13 10.58 -56.41 7.07
C ALA A 13 10.56 -54.93 6.61
N PRO A 14 9.40 -54.40 6.17
CA PRO A 14 9.23 -52.96 5.97
C PRO A 14 9.00 -52.30 7.34
N ALA A 15 9.79 -51.25 7.63
CA ALA A 15 9.45 -50.31 8.68
C ALA A 15 8.19 -49.55 8.27
N ASP A 16 7.27 -49.38 9.22
CA ASP A 16 6.01 -48.66 9.10
C ASP A 16 6.17 -47.33 8.36
N HIS A 17 5.52 -47.21 7.20
CA HIS A 17 5.20 -45.90 6.62
C HIS A 17 4.02 -45.32 7.39
N ALA A 18 4.33 -44.75 8.57
CA ALA A 18 3.48 -43.72 9.14
C ALA A 18 3.50 -42.52 8.19
N HIS A 19 2.32 -42.18 7.67
CA HIS A 19 2.07 -40.89 7.03
C HIS A 19 2.35 -39.78 8.05
N ASP A 20 3.53 -39.19 7.97
CA ASP A 20 3.91 -38.05 8.80
C ASP A 20 3.26 -36.80 8.20
N ALA A 21 2.09 -36.46 8.72
CA ALA A 21 1.33 -35.24 8.42
C ALA A 21 1.88 -34.01 9.17
N HIS A 22 3.19 -33.96 9.41
CA HIS A 22 3.87 -32.90 10.12
C HIS A 22 5.18 -32.53 9.42
N THR A 23 5.13 -31.49 8.57
CA THR A 23 6.20 -30.49 8.32
C THR A 23 5.79 -29.56 7.17
N GLY A 24 4.62 -28.93 7.29
CA GLY A 24 4.18 -27.85 6.40
C GLY A 24 4.65 -26.47 6.87
N SER A 25 5.83 -26.38 7.49
CA SER A 25 6.42 -25.07 7.78
C SER A 25 6.83 -24.44 6.46
N ARG A 26 5.97 -23.56 5.92
CA ARG A 26 6.24 -22.70 4.76
C ARG A 26 7.34 -21.64 5.02
N ARG A 27 8.06 -21.74 6.14
CA ARG A 27 9.31 -21.00 6.30
C ARG A 27 10.33 -21.73 5.44
N ALA A 28 10.70 -21.13 4.31
CA ALA A 28 12.05 -21.33 3.82
C ALA A 28 12.99 -21.13 5.02
N PRO A 29 14.10 -21.88 5.15
CA PRO A 29 15.08 -21.66 6.21
C PRO A 29 15.76 -20.32 5.95
N THR A 30 15.08 -19.24 6.25
CA THR A 30 15.54 -17.87 6.08
C THR A 30 16.10 -17.42 7.41
N GLN A 31 17.11 -18.16 7.93
CA GLN A 31 18.18 -17.47 8.63
C GLN A 31 18.93 -16.64 7.58
N PHE A 32 18.27 -15.64 7.00
CA PHE A 32 18.91 -14.67 6.13
C PHE A 32 19.62 -13.71 7.07
N PRO A 33 20.95 -13.80 7.17
CA PRO A 33 21.66 -12.95 8.11
C PRO A 33 21.46 -11.50 7.68
N PHE A 34 20.94 -10.68 8.58
CA PHE A 34 21.30 -9.27 8.57
C PHE A 34 22.82 -9.22 8.76
N GLY A 35 23.50 -9.09 7.63
CA GLY A 35 24.94 -9.10 7.53
C GLY A 35 25.46 -7.82 6.91
N THR A 36 26.78 -7.71 6.90
CA THR A 36 27.51 -6.63 6.24
C THR A 36 28.26 -7.22 5.05
N LEU A 37 28.38 -6.43 3.98
CA LEU A 37 29.17 -6.84 2.81
C LEU A 37 30.67 -6.80 3.13
N THR A 38 31.09 -5.89 4.01
CA THR A 38 32.46 -5.72 4.48
C THR A 38 32.62 -6.10 5.96
N ALA A 39 33.83 -6.46 6.37
CA ALA A 39 34.14 -6.86 7.75
C ALA A 39 33.97 -5.73 8.77
N ASP A 40 34.08 -4.47 8.34
CA ASP A 40 33.98 -3.28 9.18
C ASP A 40 32.63 -2.56 9.05
N ALA A 41 31.66 -3.12 8.32
CA ALA A 41 30.33 -2.56 8.10
C ALA A 41 30.36 -1.16 7.45
N GLY A 42 31.22 -0.97 6.44
CA GLY A 42 31.34 0.30 5.72
C GLY A 42 31.95 1.46 6.51
N ARG A 43 32.45 1.26 7.75
CA ARG A 43 33.03 2.32 8.59
C ARG A 43 34.25 3.00 7.97
N SER A 44 34.98 2.31 7.10
CA SER A 44 36.11 2.86 6.36
C SER A 44 35.76 3.44 4.98
N ALA A 45 34.48 3.43 4.59
CA ALA A 45 34.05 4.00 3.30
C ALA A 45 34.37 5.50 3.22
N ASP A 46 34.88 5.95 2.08
CA ASP A 46 35.11 7.37 1.82
C ASP A 46 33.76 8.11 1.79
N PRO A 47 33.52 9.09 2.67
CA PRO A 47 32.24 9.79 2.74
C PRO A 47 31.87 10.51 1.43
N VAL A 48 32.85 10.95 0.64
CA VAL A 48 32.58 11.55 -0.67
C VAL A 48 32.08 10.49 -1.65
N LEU A 49 32.66 9.29 -1.62
CA LEU A 49 32.19 8.19 -2.45
C LEU A 49 30.82 7.68 -2.01
N VAL A 50 30.50 7.68 -0.71
CA VAL A 50 29.16 7.33 -0.21
C VAL A 50 28.09 8.21 -0.85
N GLU A 51 28.30 9.54 -0.88
CA GLU A 51 27.37 10.48 -1.51
C GLU A 51 27.27 10.27 -3.03
N ILE A 52 28.39 10.00 -3.71
CA ILE A 52 28.41 9.70 -5.15
C ILE A 52 27.65 8.41 -5.45
N VAL A 53 27.86 7.36 -4.66
CA VAL A 53 27.19 6.06 -4.82
C VAL A 53 25.70 6.22 -4.56
N GLN A 54 25.29 6.90 -3.50
CA GLN A 54 23.87 7.13 -3.22
C GLN A 54 23.19 7.95 -4.32
N GLY A 55 23.83 9.02 -4.80
CA GLY A 55 23.34 9.80 -5.94
C GLY A 55 23.23 8.97 -7.22
N SER A 56 24.18 8.05 -7.44
CA SER A 56 24.15 7.12 -8.57
C SER A 56 23.00 6.12 -8.45
N LEU A 57 22.74 5.57 -7.25
CA LEU A 57 21.60 4.69 -7.01
C LEU A 57 20.27 5.40 -7.32
N ALA A 58 20.09 6.63 -6.84
CA ALA A 58 18.91 7.43 -7.13
C ALA A 58 18.76 7.74 -8.63
N ALA A 59 19.87 8.02 -9.33
CA ALA A 59 19.85 8.23 -10.77
C ALA A 59 19.47 6.96 -11.56
N VAL A 60 20.01 5.80 -11.17
CA VAL A 60 19.66 4.51 -11.79
C VAL A 60 18.19 4.18 -11.57
N GLU A 61 17.68 4.35 -10.35
CA GLU A 61 16.26 4.16 -10.03
C GLU A 61 15.38 5.05 -10.91
N HIS A 62 15.70 6.34 -11.00
CA HIS A 62 14.96 7.29 -11.82
C HIS A 62 15.03 6.99 -13.33
N GLU A 63 16.18 6.55 -13.85
CA GLU A 63 16.33 6.13 -15.25
C GLU A 63 15.46 4.91 -15.57
N VAL A 64 15.45 3.89 -14.69
CA VAL A 64 14.61 2.69 -14.83
C VAL A 64 13.14 3.07 -14.83
N GLU A 65 12.70 3.87 -13.86
CA GLU A 65 11.30 4.27 -13.75
C GLU A 65 10.85 5.13 -14.94
N THR A 66 11.71 6.05 -15.39
CA THR A 66 11.45 6.87 -16.57
C THR A 66 11.34 6.03 -17.84
N ALA A 67 12.17 4.98 -17.99
CA ALA A 67 12.08 4.07 -19.11
C ALA A 67 10.73 3.34 -19.12
N ILE A 68 10.32 2.75 -17.99
CA ILE A 68 9.03 2.06 -17.84
C ILE A 68 7.88 2.99 -18.20
N ALA A 69 7.79 4.17 -17.57
CA ALA A 69 6.72 5.14 -17.82
C ALA A 69 6.58 5.52 -19.31
N ARG A 70 7.70 5.57 -20.04
CA ARG A 70 7.72 6.00 -21.44
C ARG A 70 7.48 4.89 -22.45
N THR A 71 7.67 3.63 -22.08
CA THR A 71 7.58 2.48 -23.03
C THR A 71 6.43 1.53 -22.74
N SER A 72 5.85 1.57 -21.53
CA SER A 72 4.64 0.82 -21.19
C SER A 72 3.40 1.34 -21.92
N ARG A 73 2.36 0.52 -21.99
CA ARG A 73 1.12 0.77 -22.75
C ARG A 73 -0.16 0.77 -21.90
N SER A 74 -0.20 0.04 -20.79
CA SER A 74 -1.36 0.11 -19.89
C SER A 74 -1.46 1.50 -19.26
N PRO A 75 -2.68 2.07 -19.12
CA PRO A 75 -2.86 3.33 -18.40
C PRO A 75 -2.41 3.24 -16.94
N MET A 76 -2.50 2.08 -16.30
CA MET A 76 -2.04 1.88 -14.91
C MET A 76 -0.55 2.15 -14.74
N ILE A 77 0.29 1.60 -15.61
CA ILE A 77 1.73 1.82 -15.54
C ILE A 77 2.10 3.18 -16.16
N ARG A 78 1.56 3.48 -17.34
CA ARG A 78 1.98 4.64 -18.13
C ARG A 78 1.49 5.99 -17.59
N ASP A 79 0.22 6.07 -17.18
CA ASP A 79 -0.42 7.34 -16.82
C ASP A 79 -0.57 7.48 -15.30
N ALA A 80 -1.01 6.42 -14.61
CA ALA A 80 -1.19 6.42 -13.16
C ALA A 80 0.12 6.21 -12.37
N HIS A 81 1.16 5.67 -13.00
CA HIS A 81 2.48 5.42 -12.40
C HIS A 81 2.45 4.43 -11.22
N ASP A 82 1.61 3.40 -11.30
CA ASP A 82 1.54 2.33 -10.29
C ASP A 82 2.59 1.23 -10.54
N PHE A 83 3.86 1.64 -10.42
CA PHE A 83 5.02 0.78 -10.53
C PHE A 83 6.20 1.40 -9.79
N ARG A 84 7.16 0.61 -9.32
CA ARG A 84 8.40 1.13 -8.72
C ARG A 84 9.61 0.30 -9.09
N ALA A 85 10.76 0.96 -9.20
CA ALA A 85 12.03 0.27 -9.31
C ALA A 85 12.59 -0.04 -7.91
N GLY A 86 13.46 -1.04 -7.80
CA GLY A 86 14.15 -1.36 -6.55
C GLY A 86 15.57 -1.81 -6.82
N ILE A 87 16.52 -1.28 -6.04
CA ILE A 87 17.93 -1.69 -6.12
C ILE A 87 18.30 -2.42 -4.84
N HIS A 88 18.86 -3.62 -5.00
CA HIS A 88 19.29 -4.47 -3.90
C HIS A 88 20.75 -4.85 -4.07
N ASP A 89 21.46 -5.06 -2.95
CA ASP A 89 22.80 -5.63 -2.99
C ASP A 89 22.77 -7.17 -3.08
N ARG A 90 23.96 -7.79 -3.13
CA ARG A 90 24.08 -9.26 -3.17
C ARG A 90 23.63 -9.98 -1.89
N LEU A 91 23.41 -9.26 -0.79
CA LEU A 91 22.78 -9.78 0.44
C LEU A 91 21.27 -9.57 0.43
N LEU A 92 20.70 -9.17 -0.72
CA LEU A 92 19.27 -8.94 -0.92
C LEU A 92 18.74 -7.74 -0.13
N ARG A 93 19.63 -6.90 0.42
CA ARG A 93 19.26 -5.70 1.17
C ARG A 93 18.89 -4.59 0.20
N LYS A 94 17.73 -3.99 0.42
CA LYS A 94 17.27 -2.85 -0.36
C LYS A 94 18.08 -1.60 -0.04
N LEU A 95 18.62 -0.97 -1.06
CA LEU A 95 19.49 0.20 -0.92
C LEU A 95 18.73 1.52 -1.07
N THR A 96 17.71 1.56 -1.93
CA THR A 96 16.85 2.74 -2.16
C THR A 96 15.68 2.76 -1.19
N GLY A 97 15.20 3.96 -0.81
CA GLY A 97 14.23 4.09 0.29
C GLY A 97 12.94 4.86 0.00
N ARG A 98 12.64 5.10 -1.29
CA ARG A 98 11.42 5.79 -1.73
C ARG A 98 10.37 4.84 -2.32
N SER A 99 10.80 3.71 -2.86
CA SER A 99 9.96 2.77 -3.61
C SER A 99 9.33 1.71 -2.71
N TYR A 100 8.15 1.18 -3.09
CA TYR A 100 7.52 -0.02 -2.52
C TYR A 100 7.86 -1.29 -3.32
N SER A 101 9.12 -1.48 -3.72
CA SER A 101 9.55 -2.69 -4.44
C SER A 101 9.29 -4.00 -3.68
N ALA A 102 9.12 -5.08 -4.45
CA ALA A 102 9.08 -6.46 -3.96
C ALA A 102 10.43 -6.91 -3.35
N LEU A 103 10.53 -8.21 -3.02
CA LEU A 103 11.72 -8.85 -2.49
C LEU A 103 12.46 -9.64 -3.58
N VAL A 104 13.79 -9.70 -3.50
CA VAL A 104 14.63 -10.58 -4.33
C VAL A 104 14.65 -12.02 -3.80
N HIS A 105 14.39 -12.20 -2.50
CA HIS A 105 14.33 -13.47 -1.78
C HIS A 105 13.66 -14.65 -2.50
N PRO A 106 12.45 -14.52 -3.08
CA PRO A 106 11.82 -15.65 -3.77
C PRO A 106 12.62 -16.13 -4.99
N VAL A 107 13.29 -15.22 -5.70
CA VAL A 107 14.17 -15.57 -6.82
C VAL A 107 15.43 -16.26 -6.32
N ALA A 108 16.09 -15.72 -5.30
CA ALA A 108 17.32 -16.29 -4.74
C ALA A 108 17.10 -17.66 -4.06
N ARG A 109 15.88 -17.92 -3.55
CA ARG A 109 15.48 -19.23 -3.01
C ARG A 109 15.46 -20.31 -4.09
N ASP A 110 14.90 -20.00 -5.25
CA ASP A 110 14.65 -20.98 -6.33
C ASP A 110 15.79 -21.03 -7.35
N PHE A 111 16.58 -19.96 -7.45
CA PHE A 111 17.72 -19.82 -8.34
C PHE A 111 18.93 -19.31 -7.54
N PRO A 112 19.87 -20.20 -7.14
CA PRO A 112 21.06 -19.79 -6.38
C PRO A 112 21.84 -18.69 -7.08
N ILE A 113 22.31 -17.69 -6.34
CA ILE A 113 22.97 -16.47 -6.86
C ILE A 113 24.20 -16.83 -7.72
N GLU A 114 24.90 -17.88 -7.33
CA GLU A 114 26.12 -18.42 -7.91
C GLU A 114 25.88 -19.13 -9.25
N GLU A 115 24.64 -19.54 -9.52
CA GLU A 115 24.22 -20.20 -10.75
C GLU A 115 23.63 -19.23 -11.78
N MET A 116 23.36 -17.99 -11.37
CA MET A 116 22.81 -16.94 -12.24
C MET A 116 23.81 -16.56 -13.33
N LYS A 117 23.30 -16.14 -14.49
CA LYS A 117 24.10 -15.74 -15.65
C LYS A 117 23.76 -14.32 -16.10
N GLU A 118 24.74 -13.65 -16.71
CA GLU A 118 24.48 -12.38 -17.38
C GLU A 118 23.36 -12.52 -18.42
N GLY A 119 22.43 -11.56 -18.42
CA GLY A 119 21.26 -11.59 -19.29
C GLY A 119 20.11 -12.48 -18.80
N ASP A 120 20.24 -13.12 -17.64
CA ASP A 120 19.09 -13.71 -16.97
C ASP A 120 18.09 -12.62 -16.55
N VAL A 121 16.80 -12.92 -16.71
CA VAL A 121 15.70 -12.09 -16.21
C VAL A 121 14.69 -13.02 -15.54
N PHE A 122 14.41 -12.77 -14.26
CA PHE A 122 13.47 -13.55 -13.47
C PHE A 122 12.13 -12.83 -13.32
N PHE A 123 11.07 -13.59 -13.15
CA PHE A 123 9.70 -13.10 -13.04
C PHE A 123 8.91 -13.86 -11.98
N HIS A 124 8.05 -13.18 -11.24
CA HIS A 124 7.05 -13.78 -10.36
C HIS A 124 5.89 -12.82 -10.05
N ASN A 125 4.73 -13.38 -9.71
CA ASN A 125 3.59 -12.67 -9.12
C ASN A 125 2.74 -13.53 -8.16
N ASP A 126 3.10 -14.81 -7.97
CA ASP A 126 2.40 -15.68 -7.00
C ASP A 126 2.63 -15.18 -5.57
N VAL A 127 1.56 -14.72 -4.93
CA VAL A 127 1.58 -14.12 -3.58
C VAL A 127 2.11 -15.08 -2.52
N TYR A 128 1.82 -16.38 -2.63
CA TYR A 128 2.23 -17.39 -1.66
C TYR A 128 3.66 -17.91 -1.89
N LEU A 129 4.25 -17.61 -3.06
CA LEU A 129 5.61 -17.99 -3.41
C LEU A 129 6.55 -16.79 -3.57
N SER A 130 6.10 -15.59 -3.18
CA SER A 130 6.82 -14.32 -3.26
C SER A 130 7.62 -13.92 -2.01
N GLU A 131 7.61 -14.76 -0.96
CA GLU A 131 8.15 -14.41 0.36
C GLU A 131 7.50 -13.14 0.95
N GLY A 132 6.22 -12.90 0.64
CA GLY A 132 5.47 -11.71 1.08
C GLY A 132 5.77 -10.46 0.26
N GLY A 133 6.66 -10.54 -0.75
CA GLY A 133 7.02 -9.43 -1.62
C GLY A 133 5.94 -9.03 -2.64
N ILE A 134 4.97 -9.91 -2.91
CA ILE A 134 3.79 -9.67 -3.76
C ILE A 134 2.56 -10.03 -2.93
N GLY A 135 1.57 -9.15 -2.86
CA GLY A 135 0.38 -9.40 -2.04
C GLY A 135 -0.91 -9.58 -2.83
N HIS A 136 -0.97 -9.23 -4.12
CA HIS A 136 -2.02 -9.70 -5.02
C HIS A 136 -1.48 -10.00 -6.41
N LEU A 137 -2.16 -10.87 -7.16
CA LEU A 137 -1.66 -11.37 -8.44
C LEU A 137 -1.43 -10.30 -9.52
N PRO A 138 -2.23 -9.21 -9.62
CA PRO A 138 -1.99 -8.17 -10.64
C PRO A 138 -0.67 -7.42 -10.49
N ASP A 139 0.00 -7.52 -9.34
CA ASP A 139 1.34 -6.98 -9.14
C ASP A 139 2.39 -7.95 -9.68
N LEU A 140 3.09 -7.53 -10.71
CA LEU A 140 4.10 -8.32 -11.40
C LEU A 140 5.48 -7.81 -11.05
N CYS A 141 6.42 -8.73 -10.81
CA CYS A 141 7.79 -8.37 -10.48
C CYS A 141 8.81 -9.04 -11.40
N VAL A 142 9.66 -8.19 -12.00
CA VAL A 142 10.84 -8.55 -12.77
C VAL A 142 12.09 -8.31 -11.92
N THR A 143 13.01 -9.27 -11.91
CA THR A 143 14.30 -9.19 -11.19
C THR A 143 15.45 -9.50 -12.14
N VAL A 144 16.45 -8.63 -12.19
CA VAL A 144 17.65 -8.78 -13.02
C VAL A 144 18.90 -8.73 -12.15
N PRO A 145 19.75 -9.78 -12.15
CA PRO A 145 21.04 -9.77 -11.47
C PRO A 145 22.04 -8.83 -12.15
N VAL A 146 22.86 -8.17 -11.33
CA VAL A 146 23.93 -7.26 -11.76
C VAL A 146 25.27 -7.95 -11.58
N PHE A 147 26.08 -8.00 -12.64
CA PHE A 147 27.39 -8.65 -12.64
C PHE A 147 28.53 -7.64 -12.67
N ALA A 148 29.58 -7.88 -11.88
CA ALA A 148 30.82 -7.11 -11.92
C ALA A 148 32.03 -8.00 -11.63
N GLY A 149 33.21 -7.55 -12.01
CA GLY A 149 34.48 -8.27 -11.87
C GLY A 149 35.28 -8.34 -13.16
N ALA A 150 36.46 -8.94 -13.12
CA ALA A 150 37.26 -9.19 -14.32
C ALA A 150 36.53 -10.15 -15.27
N GLU A 151 36.82 -10.05 -16.57
CA GLU A 151 36.27 -10.95 -17.58
C GLU A 151 36.58 -12.41 -17.23
N GLY A 152 35.55 -13.27 -17.14
CA GLY A 152 35.67 -14.66 -16.70
C GLY A 152 35.56 -14.90 -15.19
N GLU A 153 35.58 -13.85 -14.36
CA GLU A 153 35.42 -13.92 -12.89
C GLU A 153 34.24 -13.07 -12.39
N ARG A 154 33.36 -12.62 -13.31
CA ARG A 154 32.21 -11.80 -12.95
C ARG A 154 31.26 -12.56 -12.06
N ARG A 155 30.80 -11.89 -11.02
CA ARG A 155 29.85 -12.42 -10.02
C ARG A 155 28.71 -11.45 -9.82
N VAL A 156 27.61 -11.96 -9.29
CA VAL A 156 26.48 -11.12 -8.88
C VAL A 156 26.90 -10.20 -7.73
N VAL A 157 26.67 -8.91 -7.89
CA VAL A 157 26.99 -7.85 -6.91
C VAL A 157 25.75 -7.10 -6.43
N GLY A 158 24.60 -7.31 -7.08
CA GLY A 158 23.33 -6.72 -6.72
C GLY A 158 22.23 -7.09 -7.70
N PHE A 159 21.08 -6.45 -7.56
CA PHE A 159 19.88 -6.71 -8.36
C PHE A 159 19.15 -5.41 -8.66
N ILE A 160 18.55 -5.37 -9.85
CA ILE A 160 17.54 -4.37 -10.22
C ILE A 160 16.19 -5.07 -10.31
N GLN A 161 15.18 -4.48 -9.70
CA GLN A 161 13.80 -4.94 -9.78
C GLN A 161 12.91 -3.85 -10.37
N ALA A 162 11.89 -4.30 -11.10
CA ALA A 162 10.70 -3.51 -11.41
C ALA A 162 9.49 -4.28 -10.88
N PHE A 163 8.63 -3.58 -10.18
CA PHE A 163 7.37 -4.06 -9.66
C PHE A 163 6.28 -3.15 -10.22
N GLY A 164 5.20 -3.70 -10.75
CA GLY A 164 4.13 -2.89 -11.35
C GLY A 164 2.78 -3.57 -11.31
N HIS A 165 1.72 -2.76 -11.19
CA HIS A 165 0.34 -3.23 -11.26
C HIS A 165 -0.14 -3.27 -12.72
N HIS A 166 -0.50 -4.44 -13.20
CA HIS A 166 -0.93 -4.61 -14.60
C HIS A 166 -2.45 -4.50 -14.74
N ASP A 167 -2.89 -4.04 -15.91
CA ASP A 167 -4.32 -3.89 -16.21
C ASP A 167 -5.09 -5.19 -16.07
N ASP A 168 -4.48 -6.27 -16.55
CA ASP A 168 -5.16 -7.54 -16.62
C ASP A 168 -4.26 -8.76 -16.79
N ILE A 169 -4.54 -9.79 -16.00
CA ILE A 169 -3.86 -11.09 -16.02
C ILE A 169 -4.83 -12.28 -16.00
N GLY A 170 -6.10 -12.06 -16.38
CA GLY A 170 -7.15 -13.07 -16.37
C GLY A 170 -7.98 -13.10 -15.09
N GLY A 171 -8.43 -14.28 -14.66
CA GLY A 171 -9.30 -14.43 -13.48
C GLY A 171 -10.79 -14.29 -13.80
N ALA A 172 -11.61 -14.24 -12.75
CA ALA A 172 -13.07 -14.32 -12.85
C ALA A 172 -13.74 -13.04 -13.39
N VAL A 173 -13.12 -11.87 -13.21
CA VAL A 173 -13.71 -10.57 -13.59
C VAL A 173 -12.71 -9.69 -14.33
N PRO A 174 -13.19 -8.69 -15.10
CA PRO A 174 -12.34 -7.69 -15.71
C PRO A 174 -11.41 -6.96 -14.75
N GLY A 175 -10.13 -6.86 -15.10
CA GLY A 175 -9.10 -6.22 -14.28
C GLY A 175 -8.44 -7.14 -13.25
N SER A 176 -8.78 -8.43 -13.23
CA SER A 176 -8.17 -9.42 -12.32
C SER A 176 -8.32 -9.05 -10.85
N MET A 177 -9.44 -8.39 -10.50
CA MET A 177 -9.74 -7.86 -9.16
C MET A 177 -11.15 -8.28 -8.67
N PRO A 178 -11.50 -9.59 -8.63
CA PRO A 178 -12.82 -10.04 -8.14
C PRO A 178 -13.05 -9.68 -6.68
N SER A 179 -14.13 -8.95 -6.42
CA SER A 179 -14.54 -8.55 -5.06
C SER A 179 -15.09 -9.72 -4.24
N HIS A 180 -15.65 -10.72 -4.92
CA HIS A 180 -16.32 -11.87 -4.30
C HIS A 180 -15.47 -13.16 -4.35
N ALA A 181 -14.16 -13.05 -4.60
CA ALA A 181 -13.31 -14.23 -4.73
C ALA A 181 -13.26 -15.02 -3.41
N THR A 182 -13.40 -16.34 -3.49
CA THR A 182 -13.25 -17.24 -2.32
C THR A 182 -11.97 -18.08 -2.37
N SER A 183 -11.21 -17.94 -3.45
CA SER A 183 -9.91 -18.57 -3.63
C SER A 183 -9.01 -17.74 -4.55
N VAL A 184 -7.70 -17.76 -4.29
CA VAL A 184 -6.68 -17.12 -5.14
C VAL A 184 -6.74 -17.57 -6.61
N PHE A 185 -7.27 -18.78 -6.89
CA PHE A 185 -7.45 -19.28 -8.26
C PHE A 185 -8.46 -18.48 -9.09
N GLU A 186 -9.34 -17.72 -8.44
CA GLU A 186 -10.33 -16.86 -9.10
C GLU A 186 -9.71 -15.49 -9.48
N GLU A 187 -8.54 -15.15 -8.93
CA GLU A 187 -7.95 -13.81 -8.98
C GLU A 187 -7.06 -13.57 -10.21
N GLY A 188 -6.66 -14.63 -10.93
CA GLY A 188 -5.87 -14.51 -12.15
C GLY A 188 -4.73 -15.51 -12.25
N LEU A 189 -3.82 -15.25 -13.19
CA LEU A 189 -2.66 -16.09 -13.41
C LEU A 189 -1.63 -15.91 -12.27
N ALA A 190 -1.45 -16.95 -11.44
CA ALA A 190 -0.36 -17.03 -10.49
C ALA A 190 0.88 -17.68 -11.14
N VAL A 191 2.01 -16.97 -11.13
CA VAL A 191 3.29 -17.44 -11.67
C VAL A 191 4.32 -17.45 -10.55
N PRO A 192 4.86 -18.64 -10.19
CA PRO A 192 5.96 -18.75 -9.24
C PRO A 192 7.22 -18.11 -9.82
N PRO A 193 8.33 -17.99 -9.05
CA PRO A 193 9.62 -17.60 -9.61
C PRO A 193 10.00 -18.46 -10.82
N ILE A 194 10.10 -17.82 -11.98
CA ILE A 194 10.55 -18.43 -13.22
C ILE A 194 11.65 -17.60 -13.88
N LYS A 195 12.40 -18.25 -14.76
CA LYS A 195 13.29 -17.56 -15.67
C LYS A 195 12.53 -17.15 -16.95
N LEU A 196 12.41 -15.85 -17.17
CA LEU A 196 11.73 -15.26 -18.32
C LEU A 196 12.71 -14.96 -19.47
N TRP A 197 13.98 -14.68 -19.16
CA TRP A 197 15.11 -14.75 -20.11
C TRP A 197 16.22 -15.62 -19.55
N ASP A 198 16.72 -16.56 -20.36
CA ASP A 198 17.88 -17.42 -20.04
C ASP A 198 19.11 -16.95 -20.81
N ALA A 199 20.04 -16.32 -20.10
CA ALA A 199 21.25 -15.73 -20.66
C ALA A 199 20.98 -14.90 -21.95
N GLY A 200 19.99 -14.00 -21.88
CA GLY A 200 19.58 -13.14 -23.00
C GLY A 200 18.60 -13.78 -23.99
N VAL A 201 18.21 -15.04 -23.81
CA VAL A 201 17.24 -15.72 -24.68
C VAL A 201 15.84 -15.71 -24.03
N PRO A 202 14.83 -15.04 -24.63
CA PRO A 202 13.48 -14.97 -24.05
C PRO A 202 12.76 -16.31 -24.05
N ASN A 203 12.09 -16.63 -22.94
CA ASN A 203 11.22 -17.78 -22.80
C ASN A 203 9.86 -17.52 -23.48
N LYS A 204 9.83 -17.74 -24.80
CA LYS A 204 8.63 -17.54 -25.63
C LYS A 204 7.44 -18.39 -25.21
N ALA A 205 7.66 -19.53 -24.54
CA ALA A 205 6.56 -20.38 -24.07
C ALA A 205 5.86 -19.74 -22.86
N ALA A 206 6.62 -19.26 -21.89
CA ALA A 206 6.09 -18.55 -20.72
C ALA A 206 5.32 -17.29 -21.15
N LEU A 207 5.95 -16.42 -21.95
CA LEU A 207 5.31 -15.18 -22.45
C LEU A 207 4.00 -15.45 -23.20
N ARG A 208 3.95 -16.50 -24.02
CA ARG A 208 2.74 -16.89 -24.76
C ARG A 208 1.63 -17.38 -23.83
N ILE A 209 1.96 -18.12 -22.77
CA ILE A 209 0.98 -18.57 -21.77
C ILE A 209 0.47 -17.38 -20.98
N MET A 210 1.36 -16.52 -20.50
CA MET A 210 1.00 -15.35 -19.69
C MET A 210 0.07 -14.40 -20.44
N THR A 211 0.49 -13.95 -21.63
CA THR A 211 -0.28 -13.00 -22.45
C THR A 211 -1.63 -13.56 -22.89
N ARG A 212 -1.73 -14.86 -23.19
CA ARG A 212 -2.99 -15.48 -23.63
C ARG A 212 -4.08 -15.50 -22.55
N ASN A 213 -3.69 -15.47 -21.27
CA ASN A 213 -4.66 -15.48 -20.16
C ASN A 213 -5.20 -14.08 -19.82
N SER A 214 -4.69 -13.04 -20.45
CA SER A 214 -5.17 -11.66 -20.28
C SER A 214 -6.24 -11.30 -21.30
N ARG A 215 -7.21 -10.48 -20.88
CA ARG A 215 -8.15 -9.79 -21.78
C ARG A 215 -7.48 -8.61 -22.50
N MET A 216 -6.31 -8.17 -22.03
CA MET A 216 -5.50 -7.08 -22.60
C MET A 216 -4.09 -7.61 -23.01
N PRO A 217 -4.00 -8.62 -23.89
CA PRO A 217 -2.76 -9.33 -24.18
C PRO A 217 -1.66 -8.44 -24.75
N GLU A 218 -2.01 -7.44 -25.56
CA GLU A 218 -1.06 -6.51 -26.17
C GLU A 218 -0.48 -5.52 -25.15
N SER A 219 -1.30 -5.06 -24.19
CA SER A 219 -0.83 -4.20 -23.10
C SER A 219 0.11 -4.98 -22.19
N LEU A 220 -0.32 -6.15 -21.70
CA LEU A 220 0.50 -7.01 -20.84
C LEU A 220 1.84 -7.38 -21.50
N ALA A 221 1.83 -7.73 -22.79
CA ALA A 221 3.07 -8.04 -23.51
C ALA A 221 4.02 -6.84 -23.59
N ALA A 222 3.49 -5.64 -23.84
CA ALA A 222 4.30 -4.43 -23.96
C ALA A 222 4.85 -3.96 -22.60
N ASP A 223 4.05 -4.07 -21.54
CA ASP A 223 4.45 -3.70 -20.19
C ASP A 223 5.55 -4.64 -19.66
N LEU A 224 5.42 -5.96 -19.87
CA LEU A 224 6.48 -6.93 -19.56
C LEU A 224 7.78 -6.63 -20.30
N ASP A 225 7.70 -6.30 -21.60
CA ASP A 225 8.88 -5.95 -22.40
C ASP A 225 9.54 -4.65 -21.90
N ALA A 226 8.73 -3.66 -21.52
CA ALA A 226 9.20 -2.40 -20.94
C ALA A 226 9.93 -2.63 -19.60
N GLU A 227 9.32 -3.36 -18.67
CA GLU A 227 9.90 -3.68 -17.36
C GLU A 227 11.21 -4.47 -17.50
N CYS A 228 11.23 -5.51 -18.34
CA CYS A 228 12.42 -6.33 -18.56
C CYS A 228 13.56 -5.51 -19.18
N SER A 229 13.25 -4.70 -20.20
CA SER A 229 14.24 -3.86 -20.89
C SER A 229 14.79 -2.77 -19.97
N ALA A 230 13.94 -2.15 -19.16
CA ALA A 230 14.34 -1.13 -18.19
C ALA A 230 15.23 -1.72 -17.08
N CYS A 231 14.88 -2.88 -16.52
CA CYS A 231 15.71 -3.55 -15.52
C CYS A 231 17.08 -3.97 -16.09
N LEU A 232 17.13 -4.51 -17.32
CA LEU A 232 18.38 -4.83 -18.00
C LEU A 232 19.25 -3.57 -18.23
N MET A 233 18.64 -2.43 -18.53
CA MET A 233 19.33 -1.15 -18.62
C MET A 233 19.88 -0.71 -17.26
N GLY A 234 19.06 -0.74 -16.20
CA GLY A 234 19.50 -0.42 -14.84
C GLY A 234 20.65 -1.31 -14.38
N ALA A 235 20.61 -2.61 -14.73
CA ALA A 235 21.66 -3.55 -14.38
C ALA A 235 23.00 -3.18 -15.03
N ARG A 236 23.00 -2.71 -16.29
CA ARG A 236 24.20 -2.18 -16.93
C ARG A 236 24.71 -0.92 -16.23
N ARG A 237 23.82 0.02 -15.89
CA ARG A 237 24.20 1.25 -15.18
C ARG A 237 24.83 0.98 -13.82
N LEU A 238 24.25 0.06 -13.06
CA LEU A 238 24.82 -0.33 -11.77
C LEU A 238 26.16 -1.06 -11.96
N GLY A 239 26.28 -1.91 -12.98
CA GLY A 239 27.55 -2.53 -13.38
C GLY A 239 28.65 -1.51 -13.70
N GLU A 240 28.33 -0.45 -14.45
CA GLU A 240 29.26 0.66 -14.78
C GLU A 240 29.80 1.35 -13.51
N LEU A 241 29.00 1.44 -12.44
CA LEU A 241 29.44 1.98 -11.15
C LEU A 241 30.50 1.09 -10.50
N PHE A 242 30.28 -0.23 -10.52
CA PHE A 242 31.24 -1.22 -10.02
C PHE A 242 32.52 -1.26 -10.86
N ASP A 243 32.43 -1.14 -12.18
CA ASP A 243 33.60 -1.10 -13.07
C ASP A 243 34.46 0.14 -12.80
N ARG A 244 33.83 1.27 -12.44
CA ARG A 244 34.52 2.54 -12.19
C ARG A 244 35.21 2.60 -10.83
N TYR A 245 34.57 2.10 -9.78
CA TYR A 245 35.03 2.28 -8.40
C TYR A 245 35.51 0.98 -7.74
N GLY A 246 35.28 -0.18 -8.35
CA GLY A 246 35.64 -1.49 -7.81
C GLY A 246 34.59 -2.05 -6.84
N ILE A 247 34.54 -3.38 -6.77
CA ILE A 247 33.54 -4.11 -5.97
C ILE A 247 33.63 -3.77 -4.48
N GLU A 248 34.81 -3.90 -3.90
CA GLU A 248 35.01 -3.70 -2.44
C GLU A 248 34.60 -2.28 -2.00
N THR A 249 34.94 -1.26 -2.81
CA THR A 249 34.63 0.14 -2.50
C THR A 249 33.14 0.44 -2.59
N VAL A 250 32.46 -0.05 -3.62
CA VAL A 250 31.00 0.15 -3.76
C VAL A 250 30.24 -0.62 -2.68
N GLU A 251 30.64 -1.85 -2.38
CA GLU A 251 30.04 -2.65 -1.30
C GLU A 251 30.22 -1.98 0.08
N ALA A 252 31.38 -1.37 0.35
CA ALA A 252 31.59 -0.58 1.56
C ALA A 252 30.65 0.63 1.63
N CYS A 253 30.37 1.29 0.50
CA CYS A 253 29.41 2.39 0.45
C CYS A 253 27.98 1.91 0.71
N PHE A 254 27.59 0.73 0.21
CA PHE A 254 26.26 0.15 0.48
C PHE A 254 26.06 -0.13 1.97
N ASP A 255 27.06 -0.72 2.64
CA ASP A 255 27.03 -0.90 4.09
C ASP A 255 26.88 0.45 4.82
N ALA A 256 27.66 1.47 4.44
CA ALA A 256 27.58 2.80 5.05
C ALA A 256 26.20 3.47 4.84
N VAL A 257 25.56 3.29 3.68
CA VAL A 257 24.22 3.81 3.39
C VAL A 257 23.16 3.17 4.29
N ILE A 258 23.23 1.85 4.50
CA ILE A 258 22.31 1.09 5.37
C ILE A 258 22.56 1.44 6.85
N ASP A 259 23.81 1.48 7.27
CA ASP A 259 24.18 1.82 8.65
C ASP A 259 23.73 3.24 9.01
N ARG A 260 23.99 4.22 8.13
CA ARG A 260 23.54 5.60 8.33
C ARG A 260 22.01 5.71 8.47
N SER A 261 21.25 4.95 7.69
CA SER A 261 19.79 4.87 7.82
C SER A 261 19.38 4.36 9.19
N THR A 262 20.00 3.25 9.63
CA THR A 262 19.79 2.64 10.94
C THR A 262 20.05 3.63 12.08
N GLU A 263 21.22 4.26 12.08
CA GLU A 263 21.60 5.24 13.12
C GLU A 263 20.70 6.48 13.12
N THR A 264 20.26 6.92 11.94
CA THR A 264 19.36 8.06 11.79
C THR A 264 18.00 7.76 12.39
N TYR A 265 17.39 6.63 12.04
CA TYR A 265 16.11 6.22 12.62
C TYR A 265 16.19 5.98 14.13
N ARG A 266 17.28 5.37 14.61
CA ARG A 266 17.49 5.19 16.05
C ARG A 266 17.54 6.54 16.79
N ARG A 267 18.39 7.46 16.31
CA ARG A 267 18.60 8.77 16.94
C ARG A 267 17.39 9.68 16.85
N GLU A 268 16.77 9.80 15.67
CA GLU A 268 15.79 10.85 15.38
C GLU A 268 14.34 10.40 15.62
N ILE A 269 14.06 9.10 15.49
CA ILE A 269 12.69 8.56 15.46
C ILE A 269 12.40 7.71 16.70
N LEU A 270 13.18 6.66 16.95
CA LEU A 270 12.96 5.78 18.12
C LEU A 270 13.12 6.53 19.45
N SER A 271 13.96 7.57 19.49
CA SER A 271 14.14 8.42 20.67
C SER A 271 12.90 9.24 21.05
N LYS A 272 11.95 9.41 20.12
CA LYS A 272 10.68 10.14 20.35
C LYS A 272 9.59 9.25 20.93
N ILE A 273 9.74 7.93 20.84
CA ILE A 273 8.79 6.96 21.37
C ILE A 273 9.23 6.56 22.78
N PRO A 274 8.40 6.79 23.82
CA PRO A 274 8.74 6.40 25.18
C PRO A 274 8.91 4.88 25.32
N VAL A 275 9.72 4.45 26.30
CA VAL A 275 9.81 3.02 26.69
C VAL A 275 8.48 2.62 27.31
N GLY A 276 7.85 1.57 26.76
CA GLY A 276 6.54 1.13 27.19
C GLY A 276 5.86 0.25 26.16
N SER A 277 4.59 -0.06 26.42
CA SER A 277 3.75 -0.89 25.56
C SER A 277 2.36 -0.29 25.42
N TRP A 278 1.85 -0.23 24.19
CA TRP A 278 0.53 0.31 23.84
C TRP A 278 -0.14 -0.59 22.83
N THR A 279 -1.46 -0.75 22.95
CA THR A 279 -2.26 -1.53 22.01
C THR A 279 -3.31 -0.63 21.37
N TRP A 280 -3.48 -0.81 20.05
CA TRP A 280 -4.56 -0.20 19.29
C TRP A 280 -4.99 -1.07 18.11
N GLU A 281 -6.20 -0.85 17.61
CA GLU A 281 -6.78 -1.64 16.51
C GLU A 281 -7.69 -0.81 15.60
N ASP A 282 -7.85 -1.29 14.36
CA ASP A 282 -8.85 -0.79 13.42
C ASP A 282 -9.36 -1.94 12.54
N TYR A 283 -10.33 -1.67 11.66
CA TYR A 283 -11.11 -2.73 11.01
C TYR A 283 -11.26 -2.49 9.51
N ALA A 284 -11.25 -3.57 8.73
CA ALA A 284 -11.92 -3.59 7.43
C ALA A 284 -13.40 -3.95 7.65
N GLU A 285 -14.29 -3.43 6.81
CA GLU A 285 -15.75 -3.47 7.06
C GLU A 285 -16.49 -4.56 6.27
N HIS A 286 -15.89 -5.07 5.19
CA HIS A 286 -16.52 -6.03 4.31
C HIS A 286 -15.44 -6.83 3.57
N ASP A 287 -15.59 -8.16 3.52
CA ASP A 287 -14.73 -9.03 2.73
C ASP A 287 -15.32 -9.38 1.35
N GLY A 288 -16.48 -8.85 0.97
CA GLY A 288 -17.14 -9.16 -0.29
C GLY A 288 -17.79 -10.54 -0.35
N VAL A 289 -17.78 -11.35 0.71
CA VAL A 289 -18.43 -12.67 0.72
C VAL A 289 -19.45 -12.78 1.85
N ASP A 290 -19.03 -12.44 3.07
CA ASP A 290 -19.91 -12.35 4.22
C ASP A 290 -20.52 -10.95 4.32
N GLU A 291 -21.68 -10.84 4.97
CA GLU A 291 -22.28 -9.54 5.32
C GLU A 291 -21.28 -8.63 6.05
N PRO A 292 -21.38 -7.29 5.89
CA PRO A 292 -20.46 -6.36 6.53
C PRO A 292 -20.28 -6.59 8.03
N GLN A 293 -19.02 -6.61 8.47
CA GLN A 293 -18.61 -6.87 9.85
C GLN A 293 -17.22 -6.29 10.14
N LEU A 294 -16.85 -6.23 11.42
CA LEU A 294 -15.55 -5.70 11.84
C LEU A 294 -14.44 -6.76 11.70
N HIS A 295 -13.66 -6.69 10.62
CA HIS A 295 -12.45 -7.50 10.42
C HIS A 295 -11.24 -6.83 11.10
N THR A 296 -10.97 -7.21 12.36
CA THR A 296 -9.98 -6.58 13.24
C THR A 296 -8.53 -6.74 12.77
N GLN A 297 -7.78 -5.65 12.80
CA GLN A 297 -6.33 -5.61 12.69
C GLN A 297 -5.76 -4.86 13.89
N ARG A 298 -4.85 -5.50 14.63
CA ARG A 298 -4.35 -4.99 15.90
C ARG A 298 -2.84 -4.92 15.89
N ILE A 299 -2.30 -3.88 16.51
CA ILE A 299 -0.88 -3.77 16.83
C ILE A 299 -0.75 -3.47 18.32
N THR A 300 0.01 -4.31 19.02
CA THR A 300 0.63 -3.95 20.29
C THR A 300 2.07 -3.53 20.02
N LEU A 301 2.32 -2.23 20.14
CA LEU A 301 3.63 -1.62 19.99
C LEU A 301 4.36 -1.66 21.33
N THR A 302 5.54 -2.26 21.37
CA THR A 302 6.45 -2.17 22.52
C THR A 302 7.77 -1.55 22.10
N ARG A 303 8.22 -0.50 22.79
CA ARG A 303 9.55 0.10 22.60
C ARG A 303 10.48 -0.42 23.70
N THR A 304 11.50 -1.19 23.32
CA THR A 304 12.50 -1.74 24.25
C THR A 304 13.44 -0.66 24.75
N ALA A 305 14.10 -0.83 25.90
CA ALA A 305 15.06 0.13 26.41
C ALA A 305 16.35 0.18 25.54
N ALA A 306 17.13 1.27 25.64
CA ALA A 306 18.36 1.40 24.86
C ALA A 306 19.45 0.37 25.26
N ASP A 307 19.38 -0.13 26.49
CA ASP A 307 20.25 -1.16 27.07
C ASP A 307 19.63 -2.58 27.02
N ASP A 308 18.58 -2.79 26.22
CA ASP A 308 17.99 -4.11 26.01
C ASP A 308 19.04 -5.10 25.48
N PRO A 309 19.15 -6.33 26.04
CA PRO A 309 20.15 -7.31 25.63
C PRO A 309 20.07 -7.72 24.16
N GLU A 310 18.89 -7.61 23.55
CA GLU A 310 18.63 -7.92 22.14
C GLU A 310 18.63 -6.64 21.27
N GLY A 311 19.00 -5.50 21.84
CA GLY A 311 19.11 -4.20 21.18
C GLY A 311 17.84 -3.35 21.22
N GLU A 312 18.04 -2.05 21.10
CA GLU A 312 16.96 -1.05 21.01
C GLU A 312 16.14 -1.23 19.73
N ARG A 313 14.84 -1.48 19.87
CA ARG A 313 13.93 -1.74 18.75
C ARG A 313 12.46 -1.50 19.11
N LEU A 314 11.63 -1.47 18.07
CA LEU A 314 10.17 -1.55 18.17
C LEU A 314 9.73 -2.99 17.96
N ILE A 315 8.90 -3.51 18.85
CA ILE A 315 8.23 -4.79 18.69
C ILE A 315 6.79 -4.50 18.30
N LEU A 316 6.39 -4.97 17.11
CA LEU A 316 5.02 -4.90 16.60
C LEU A 316 4.40 -6.29 16.73
N ASP A 317 3.53 -6.45 17.72
CA ASP A 317 2.82 -7.71 17.96
C ASP A 317 1.41 -7.64 17.39
N PHE A 318 1.10 -8.56 16.48
CA PHE A 318 -0.16 -8.64 15.76
C PHE A 318 -1.18 -9.58 16.42
N ASP A 319 -0.90 -10.10 17.63
CA ASP A 319 -1.86 -10.89 18.40
C ASP A 319 -3.18 -10.11 18.61
N GLY A 320 -4.31 -10.79 18.42
CA GLY A 320 -5.64 -10.19 18.38
C GLY A 320 -6.10 -9.70 17.00
N THR A 321 -5.29 -9.84 15.95
CA THR A 321 -5.77 -9.74 14.56
C THR A 321 -6.81 -10.82 14.27
N GLY A 322 -7.87 -10.45 13.56
CA GLY A 322 -9.03 -11.30 13.28
C GLY A 322 -8.70 -12.53 12.42
N PRO A 323 -9.61 -13.51 12.38
CA PRO A 323 -9.45 -14.69 11.55
C PRO A 323 -9.34 -14.33 10.07
N GLN A 324 -8.72 -15.22 9.29
CA GLN A 324 -8.72 -15.15 7.84
C GLN A 324 -10.14 -14.92 7.31
N ALA A 325 -10.30 -13.99 6.39
CA ALA A 325 -11.58 -13.71 5.73
C ALA A 325 -11.90 -14.80 4.70
N LYS A 326 -13.19 -14.97 4.39
CA LYS A 326 -13.60 -15.85 3.29
C LYS A 326 -13.29 -15.20 1.94
N GLY A 327 -13.49 -13.88 1.87
CA GLY A 327 -13.20 -13.07 0.69
C GLY A 327 -11.77 -12.51 0.60
N PRO A 328 -11.47 -11.70 -0.43
CA PRO A 328 -10.11 -11.42 -0.89
C PRO A 328 -9.28 -10.43 -0.06
N ILE A 329 -9.69 -10.10 1.17
CA ILE A 329 -9.00 -9.09 2.00
C ILE A 329 -7.79 -9.64 2.77
N ASN A 330 -7.32 -10.85 2.49
CA ASN A 330 -6.22 -11.47 3.23
C ASN A 330 -4.83 -11.02 2.73
N HIS A 331 -3.82 -10.96 3.60
CA HIS A 331 -2.46 -10.55 3.24
C HIS A 331 -1.40 -11.51 3.79
N CYS A 332 -0.51 -12.01 2.93
CA CYS A 332 0.63 -12.87 3.31
C CYS A 332 1.78 -12.08 3.97
N GLY A 333 1.50 -11.39 5.07
CA GLY A 333 2.44 -10.46 5.70
C GLY A 333 3.54 -11.11 6.55
N ASP A 334 3.38 -12.38 6.92
CA ASP A 334 4.26 -13.11 7.85
C ASP A 334 5.49 -13.76 7.21
N TYR A 335 5.53 -13.81 5.88
CA TYR A 335 6.64 -14.42 5.14
C TYR A 335 7.92 -13.64 5.34
N SER A 336 9.06 -14.35 5.33
CA SER A 336 10.39 -13.77 5.60
C SER A 336 10.40 -12.85 6.83
N ASP A 337 9.75 -13.27 7.92
CA ASP A 337 9.61 -12.53 9.19
C ASP A 337 9.11 -11.09 9.02
N GLY A 338 8.25 -10.87 8.01
CA GLY A 338 7.64 -9.58 7.72
C GLY A 338 8.60 -8.53 7.15
N VAL A 339 9.76 -8.90 6.59
CA VAL A 339 10.74 -7.94 6.04
C VAL A 339 10.11 -6.96 5.03
N PHE A 340 9.21 -7.44 4.16
CA PHE A 340 8.45 -6.56 3.27
C PHE A 340 7.53 -5.62 4.07
N LEU A 341 6.72 -6.16 4.97
CA LEU A 341 5.77 -5.39 5.79
C LEU A 341 6.48 -4.34 6.66
N LYS A 342 7.65 -4.63 7.23
CA LYS A 342 8.45 -3.66 8.00
C LYS A 342 8.79 -2.43 7.17
N LYS A 343 9.29 -2.62 5.96
CA LYS A 343 9.61 -1.52 5.02
C LYS A 343 8.35 -0.80 4.54
N TRP A 344 7.22 -1.50 4.49
CA TRP A 344 5.94 -0.92 4.11
C TRP A 344 5.34 -0.02 5.20
N LEU A 345 5.48 -0.40 6.48
CA LEU A 345 4.95 0.36 7.62
C LEU A 345 5.90 1.46 8.13
N ALA A 346 7.22 1.28 8.02
CA ALA A 346 8.22 2.22 8.52
C ALA A 346 8.11 3.68 8.01
N PRO A 347 7.57 3.99 6.81
CA PRO A 347 7.31 5.37 6.40
C PRO A 347 6.41 6.15 7.37
N ILE A 348 5.50 5.49 8.09
CA ILE A 348 4.65 6.16 9.11
C ILE A 348 5.50 6.76 10.23
N LEU A 349 6.62 6.12 10.57
CA LEU A 349 7.51 6.60 11.62
C LEU A 349 8.13 7.96 11.30
N ARG A 350 8.22 8.35 10.01
CA ARG A 350 8.78 9.64 9.58
C ARG A 350 7.99 10.83 10.12
N ASN A 351 6.69 10.64 10.43
CA ASN A 351 5.84 11.68 11.03
C ASN A 351 6.33 12.15 12.42
N LEU A 352 7.26 11.41 13.05
CA LEU A 352 7.91 11.79 14.31
C LEU A 352 9.13 12.70 14.13
N ALA A 353 9.55 12.97 12.88
CA ALA A 353 10.63 13.91 12.61
C ALA A 353 10.30 15.31 13.15
N ASP A 354 11.34 16.07 13.54
CA ASP A 354 11.16 17.37 14.18
C ASP A 354 10.55 18.44 13.24
N THR A 355 10.69 18.28 11.92
CA THR A 355 10.08 19.16 10.92
C THR A 355 9.57 18.39 9.69
N PRO A 356 8.61 18.95 8.93
CA PRO A 356 8.12 18.36 7.68
C PRO A 356 9.21 18.21 6.61
N GLU A 357 10.16 19.14 6.55
CA GLU A 357 11.30 19.06 5.62
C GLU A 357 12.17 17.85 5.97
N ARG A 358 12.46 17.66 7.26
CA ARG A 358 13.24 16.51 7.71
C ARG A 358 12.50 15.20 7.48
N MET A 359 11.18 15.16 7.71
CA MET A 359 10.34 14.01 7.39
C MET A 359 10.50 13.57 5.93
N ALA A 360 10.58 14.52 4.98
CA ALA A 360 10.72 14.24 3.55
C ALA A 360 12.12 13.72 3.15
N GLU A 361 13.15 13.95 3.98
CA GLU A 361 14.53 13.50 3.76
C GLU A 361 14.81 12.10 4.32
N LEU A 362 13.95 11.58 5.19
CA LEU A 362 14.13 10.26 5.79
C LEU A 362 13.69 9.18 4.81
N ASP A 363 14.64 8.49 4.19
CA ASP A 363 14.39 7.35 3.32
C ASP A 363 14.26 6.02 4.10
N VAL A 364 13.45 5.08 3.62
CA VAL A 364 13.22 3.76 4.25
C VAL A 364 13.86 2.67 3.40
N ASN A 365 15.14 2.40 3.67
CA ASN A 365 15.87 1.29 3.07
C ASN A 365 15.97 0.10 4.05
N GLU A 366 16.80 -0.90 3.76
CA GLU A 366 16.95 -2.08 4.63
C GLU A 366 17.41 -1.75 6.07
N GLY A 367 18.02 -0.59 6.30
CA GLY A 367 18.51 -0.16 7.63
C GLY A 367 17.43 0.00 8.70
N VAL A 368 16.15 0.12 8.33
CA VAL A 368 15.06 0.19 9.33
C VAL A 368 14.65 -1.18 9.86
N VAL A 369 14.89 -2.24 9.10
CA VAL A 369 14.43 -3.59 9.41
C VAL A 369 14.99 -4.14 10.73
N PRO A 370 16.28 -3.97 11.10
CA PRO A 370 16.78 -4.45 12.39
C PRO A 370 16.21 -3.66 13.59
N LEU A 371 15.62 -2.48 13.36
CA LEU A 371 14.97 -1.67 14.40
C LEU A 371 13.52 -2.11 14.66
N ILE A 372 13.00 -3.08 13.89
CA ILE A 372 11.61 -3.53 13.97
C ILE A 372 11.56 -5.05 14.07
N GLU A 373 11.06 -5.56 15.19
CA GLU A 373 10.64 -6.94 15.37
C GLU A 373 9.14 -7.05 15.09
N MET A 374 8.71 -8.05 14.33
CA MET A 374 7.30 -8.33 14.06
C MET A 374 6.94 -9.70 14.63
N ARG A 375 5.85 -9.77 15.40
CA ARG A 375 5.32 -11.02 15.95
C ARG A 375 3.96 -11.28 15.35
N PHE A 376 3.86 -12.36 14.58
CA PHE A 376 2.65 -12.75 13.89
C PHE A 376 1.87 -13.79 14.69
N PRO A 377 0.53 -13.76 14.67
CA PRO A 377 -0.29 -14.84 15.20
C PRO A 377 -0.07 -16.14 14.41
N PRO A 378 -0.53 -17.30 14.91
CA PRO A 378 -0.48 -18.56 14.14
C PRO A 378 -1.18 -18.43 12.77
N PRO A 379 -0.88 -19.32 11.80
CA PRO A 379 -1.57 -19.35 10.51
C PRO A 379 -3.10 -19.40 10.65
N GLY A 380 -3.81 -18.70 9.76
CA GLY A 380 -5.27 -18.61 9.75
C GLY A 380 -5.86 -17.26 10.18
N THR A 381 -5.06 -16.19 10.13
CA THR A 381 -5.53 -14.80 10.36
C THR A 381 -5.48 -13.96 9.08
N LEU A 382 -5.99 -12.74 9.12
CA LEU A 382 -5.89 -11.77 8.00
C LEU A 382 -4.45 -11.51 7.54
N LEU A 383 -3.46 -11.66 8.43
CA LEU A 383 -2.03 -11.43 8.13
C LEU A 383 -1.21 -12.71 7.95
N THR A 384 -1.82 -13.87 8.23
CA THR A 384 -1.19 -15.19 8.12
C THR A 384 -2.08 -16.18 7.36
N PRO A 385 -2.64 -15.81 6.18
CA PRO A 385 -3.63 -16.63 5.49
C PRO A 385 -3.04 -17.95 4.99
N VAL A 386 -3.90 -18.96 4.93
CA VAL A 386 -3.53 -20.28 4.45
C VAL A 386 -3.98 -20.45 3.01
N PHE A 387 -3.04 -20.68 2.07
CA PHE A 387 -3.36 -21.07 0.69
C PHE A 387 -4.47 -22.14 0.65
N PRO A 388 -5.50 -21.99 -0.19
CA PRO A 388 -5.59 -21.06 -1.33
C PRO A 388 -6.46 -19.81 -1.05
N ALA A 389 -6.36 -19.21 0.14
CA ALA A 389 -7.15 -18.01 0.46
C ALA A 389 -6.91 -16.88 -0.57
N PRO A 390 -7.96 -16.13 -0.93
CA PRO A 390 -7.87 -15.01 -1.86
C PRO A 390 -7.23 -13.78 -1.18
N THR A 391 -6.44 -13.00 -1.93
CA THR A 391 -5.66 -11.85 -1.41
C THR A 391 -5.82 -10.57 -2.24
N ASN A 392 -6.72 -10.52 -3.21
CA ASN A 392 -6.76 -9.40 -4.15
C ASN A 392 -6.99 -8.02 -3.52
N ALA A 393 -7.92 -7.99 -2.56
CA ALA A 393 -8.29 -6.81 -1.80
C ALA A 393 -7.44 -6.66 -0.53
N ARG A 394 -6.27 -7.33 -0.44
CA ARG A 394 -5.28 -7.16 0.65
C ARG A 394 -4.91 -5.71 0.91
N THR A 395 -5.07 -4.85 -0.08
CA THR A 395 -4.89 -3.40 0.02
C THR A 395 -5.66 -2.81 1.19
N PHE A 396 -6.85 -3.33 1.49
CA PHE A 396 -7.65 -2.90 2.64
C PHE A 396 -6.94 -3.22 3.96
N VAL A 397 -6.31 -4.40 4.07
CA VAL A 397 -5.58 -4.81 5.26
C VAL A 397 -4.23 -4.10 5.36
N ILE A 398 -3.38 -4.17 4.34
CA ILE A 398 -2.03 -3.61 4.42
C ILE A 398 -2.04 -2.08 4.62
N LEU A 399 -2.97 -1.34 4.01
CA LEU A 399 -3.10 0.10 4.25
C LEU A 399 -3.75 0.42 5.59
N ARG A 400 -4.67 -0.43 6.06
CA ARG A 400 -5.22 -0.25 7.40
C ARG A 400 -4.14 -0.33 8.45
N LEU A 401 -3.16 -1.23 8.29
CA LEU A 401 -2.02 -1.32 9.21
C LEU A 401 -1.19 -0.03 9.29
N LEU A 402 -1.15 0.80 8.24
CA LEU A 402 -0.55 2.14 8.32
C LEU A 402 -1.29 3.02 9.33
N GLY A 403 -2.63 3.02 9.26
CA GLY A 403 -3.50 3.68 10.22
C GLY A 403 -3.38 3.07 11.62
N VAL A 404 -3.33 1.74 11.75
CA VAL A 404 -3.15 1.09 13.07
C VAL A 404 -1.82 1.46 13.70
N LEU A 405 -0.73 1.48 12.93
CA LEU A 405 0.57 1.91 13.41
C LEU A 405 0.57 3.40 13.80
N ALA A 406 -0.04 4.26 12.99
CA ALA A 406 -0.19 5.68 13.32
C ALA A 406 -1.00 5.86 14.62
N GLY A 407 -2.11 5.16 14.78
CA GLY A 407 -2.96 5.20 15.97
C GLY A 407 -2.23 4.75 17.22
N VAL A 408 -1.58 3.58 17.21
CA VAL A 408 -0.86 3.08 18.39
C VAL A 408 0.32 4.00 18.78
N ILE A 409 1.02 4.59 17.80
CA ILE A 409 2.06 5.59 18.09
C ILE A 409 1.43 6.88 18.61
N ALA A 410 0.30 7.33 18.06
CA ALA A 410 -0.43 8.50 18.57
C ALA A 410 -0.74 8.36 20.06
N LYS A 411 -1.11 7.16 20.54
CA LYS A 411 -1.23 6.89 21.99
C LYS A 411 0.11 7.06 22.71
N ALA A 412 1.17 6.45 22.20
CA ALA A 412 2.50 6.49 22.81
C ALA A 412 3.11 7.90 22.89
N VAL A 413 2.81 8.78 21.92
CA VAL A 413 3.36 10.15 21.85
C VAL A 413 2.33 11.24 22.14
N ASP A 414 1.23 10.88 22.79
CA ASP A 414 0.16 11.80 23.21
C ASP A 414 -0.41 12.68 22.08
N GLY A 415 -0.65 12.05 20.93
CA GLY A 415 -1.32 12.64 19.76
C GLY A 415 -0.39 13.41 18.83
N LYS A 416 0.93 13.39 19.03
CA LYS A 416 1.92 13.95 18.09
C LYS A 416 2.12 13.05 16.85
N MET A 417 1.02 12.72 16.20
CA MET A 417 0.91 11.91 14.99
C MET A 417 -0.35 12.39 14.24
N PRO A 418 -0.37 12.38 12.89
CA PRO A 418 -1.59 12.64 12.14
C PRO A 418 -2.75 11.72 12.53
N ALA A 419 -3.96 12.21 12.27
CA ALA A 419 -5.16 11.40 12.22
C ALA A 419 -5.11 10.39 11.06
N ASP A 420 -6.15 9.58 10.91
CA ASP A 420 -6.24 8.61 9.84
C ASP A 420 -6.35 9.25 8.47
N GLN A 421 -5.97 8.49 7.44
CA GLN A 421 -5.98 8.92 6.06
C GLN A 421 -6.72 7.92 5.16
N GLU A 422 -6.94 8.36 3.94
CA GLU A 422 -7.50 7.55 2.88
C GLU A 422 -6.72 6.23 2.62
N THR A 423 -7.43 5.22 2.11
CA THR A 423 -6.89 3.96 1.57
C THR A 423 -7.16 3.86 0.06
N ILE A 424 -6.29 3.16 -0.68
CA ILE A 424 -6.42 2.92 -2.12
C ILE A 424 -7.75 2.22 -2.43
N ARG A 425 -8.45 2.74 -3.45
CA ARG A 425 -9.67 2.16 -4.03
C ARG A 425 -9.57 2.16 -5.54
N TYR A 426 -10.14 1.15 -6.16
CA TYR A 426 -10.17 1.04 -7.61
C TYR A 426 -11.60 1.25 -8.06
N THR A 427 -11.81 2.19 -8.95
CA THR A 427 -13.08 2.34 -9.66
C THR A 427 -12.83 2.25 -11.15
N GLY A 428 -13.82 1.80 -11.90
CA GLY A 428 -13.62 1.62 -13.32
C GLY A 428 -14.91 1.42 -14.08
N VAL A 429 -14.79 1.49 -15.39
CA VAL A 429 -15.85 1.13 -16.32
C VAL A 429 -15.28 0.26 -17.42
N TYR A 430 -16.06 -0.72 -17.85
CA TYR A 430 -15.67 -1.60 -18.94
C TYR A 430 -16.88 -1.94 -19.80
N GLY A 431 -16.60 -2.30 -21.05
CA GLY A 431 -17.64 -2.58 -22.04
C GLY A 431 -17.05 -2.53 -23.44
N GLU A 432 -17.87 -2.11 -24.39
CA GLU A 432 -17.43 -1.84 -25.76
C GLU A 432 -17.36 -0.34 -26.02
N ASP A 433 -16.30 0.12 -26.69
CA ASP A 433 -16.16 1.50 -27.13
C ASP A 433 -17.12 1.83 -28.30
N LEU A 434 -17.02 3.05 -28.82
CA LEU A 434 -17.86 3.53 -29.93
C LEU A 434 -17.57 2.78 -31.26
N ASP A 435 -16.40 2.15 -31.39
CA ASP A 435 -16.00 1.34 -32.55
C ASP A 435 -16.33 -0.16 -32.36
N GLY A 436 -16.90 -0.55 -31.21
CA GLY A 436 -17.23 -1.94 -30.88
C GLY A 436 -16.06 -2.77 -30.36
N ARG A 437 -14.96 -2.15 -29.94
CA ARG A 437 -13.81 -2.83 -29.31
C ARG A 437 -14.00 -2.88 -27.80
N SER A 438 -13.61 -3.99 -27.17
CA SER A 438 -13.61 -4.07 -25.71
C SER A 438 -12.62 -3.09 -25.10
N TYR A 439 -13.01 -2.47 -23.99
CA TYR A 439 -12.12 -1.62 -23.19
C TYR A 439 -12.28 -1.92 -21.70
N LEU A 440 -11.22 -1.59 -20.96
CA LEU A 440 -11.20 -1.56 -19.50
C LEU A 440 -10.56 -0.23 -19.10
N MET A 441 -11.34 0.62 -18.43
CA MET A 441 -10.84 1.81 -17.75
C MET A 441 -10.84 1.52 -16.26
N ARG A 442 -9.70 1.76 -15.61
CA ARG A 442 -9.58 1.76 -14.16
C ARG A 442 -8.87 3.02 -13.73
N GLU A 443 -9.26 3.52 -12.56
CA GLU A 443 -8.69 4.71 -11.97
C GLU A 443 -8.61 4.54 -10.46
N VAL A 444 -7.49 4.94 -9.90
CA VAL A 444 -7.29 5.09 -8.47
C VAL A 444 -7.44 6.56 -8.13
N LEU A 445 -8.56 6.90 -7.47
CA LEU A 445 -8.77 8.23 -6.94
C LEU A 445 -8.34 8.24 -5.48
N GLY A 446 -7.36 9.09 -5.18
CA GLY A 446 -6.92 9.35 -3.81
C GLY A 446 -8.01 9.95 -2.93
N GLY A 447 -7.65 10.41 -1.74
CA GLY A 447 -8.58 11.13 -0.87
C GLY A 447 -7.88 11.98 0.16
N GLY A 448 -8.56 12.26 1.26
CA GLY A 448 -8.02 13.15 2.28
C GLY A 448 -6.93 12.50 3.12
N SER A 449 -5.82 13.23 3.35
CA SER A 449 -4.87 12.86 4.40
C SER A 449 -5.41 13.19 5.79
N GLY A 450 -4.88 12.56 6.83
CA GLY A 450 -5.21 12.94 8.20
C GLY A 450 -4.76 14.36 8.55
N GLY A 451 -5.55 15.05 9.36
CA GLY A 451 -5.15 16.29 10.01
C GLY A 451 -3.88 16.03 10.84
N ARG A 452 -2.90 16.91 10.72
CA ARG A 452 -1.62 16.82 11.43
C ARG A 452 -1.69 17.68 12.68
N TYR A 453 -0.94 17.33 13.71
CA TYR A 453 -0.87 18.11 14.95
C TYR A 453 -0.29 19.53 14.79
N TYR A 454 0.18 19.87 13.58
CA TYR A 454 0.75 21.16 13.23
C TYR A 454 0.16 21.79 11.96
N ALA A 455 -0.73 21.10 11.23
CA ALA A 455 -1.28 21.57 9.94
C ALA A 455 -2.51 20.77 9.52
N ASP A 456 -3.38 21.37 8.71
CA ASP A 456 -4.47 20.65 8.03
C ASP A 456 -3.93 19.46 7.22
N GLY A 457 -4.76 18.45 6.98
CA GLY A 457 -4.47 17.38 6.03
C GLY A 457 -4.45 17.90 4.59
N GLU A 458 -3.64 17.28 3.76
CA GLU A 458 -3.63 17.53 2.33
C GLU A 458 -4.91 16.96 1.70
N ASP A 459 -5.56 17.76 0.86
CA ASP A 459 -6.75 17.34 0.14
C ASP A 459 -6.34 16.46 -1.05
N THR A 460 -7.10 15.39 -1.32
CA THR A 460 -7.02 14.61 -2.56
C THR A 460 -5.64 14.01 -2.89
N ILE A 461 -4.93 13.49 -1.89
CA ILE A 461 -3.64 12.84 -2.04
C ILE A 461 -3.75 11.34 -2.29
N HIS A 462 -2.69 10.78 -2.85
CA HIS A 462 -2.53 9.34 -3.05
C HIS A 462 -1.48 8.80 -2.09
N VAL A 463 -1.78 7.70 -1.40
CA VAL A 463 -0.85 7.09 -0.43
C VAL A 463 0.37 6.44 -1.10
N VAL A 464 0.20 5.95 -2.34
CA VAL A 464 1.32 5.50 -3.18
C VAL A 464 2.08 6.73 -3.69
N PRO A 465 3.38 6.92 -3.34
CA PRO A 465 4.19 8.06 -3.77
C PRO A 465 4.14 8.23 -5.29
N ASP A 466 4.08 9.45 -5.82
CA ASP A 466 4.10 9.74 -7.26
C ASP A 466 2.98 9.14 -8.14
N SER A 467 2.00 8.43 -7.55
CA SER A 467 0.79 7.99 -8.25
C SER A 467 -0.09 9.19 -8.64
N ARG A 468 -0.78 9.10 -9.78
CA ARG A 468 -1.55 10.20 -10.38
C ARG A 468 -2.95 9.76 -10.77
N ASN A 469 -3.90 10.69 -10.71
CA ASN A 469 -5.21 10.51 -11.32
C ASN A 469 -5.11 10.62 -12.85
N LEU A 470 -6.11 10.10 -13.56
CA LEU A 470 -6.12 10.14 -15.02
C LEU A 470 -6.59 11.52 -15.51
N PRO A 471 -5.87 12.17 -16.45
CA PRO A 471 -6.33 13.42 -17.04
C PRO A 471 -7.67 13.27 -17.76
N THR A 472 -8.60 14.20 -17.53
CA THR A 472 -9.95 14.17 -18.14
C THR A 472 -9.91 14.12 -19.67
N GLU A 473 -9.13 15.00 -20.32
CA GLU A 473 -9.06 15.01 -21.79
C GLU A 473 -8.52 13.69 -22.35
N PHE A 474 -7.63 13.02 -21.60
CA PHE A 474 -7.12 11.71 -21.99
C PHE A 474 -8.21 10.65 -21.88
N THR A 475 -8.94 10.59 -20.77
CA THR A 475 -9.96 9.55 -20.57
C THR A 475 -11.13 9.70 -21.54
N GLU A 476 -11.61 10.92 -21.79
CA GLU A 476 -12.68 11.19 -22.76
C GLU A 476 -12.28 10.88 -24.20
N SER A 477 -10.98 11.01 -24.54
CA SER A 477 -10.50 10.64 -25.88
C SER A 477 -10.45 9.13 -26.13
N ARG A 478 -10.45 8.33 -25.04
CA ARG A 478 -10.17 6.89 -25.09
C ARG A 478 -11.37 6.03 -24.74
N PHE A 479 -12.27 6.51 -23.90
CA PHE A 479 -13.37 5.74 -23.34
C PHE A 479 -14.71 6.43 -23.63
N PRO A 480 -15.81 5.66 -23.77
CA PRO A 480 -17.12 6.19 -24.19
C PRO A 480 -17.87 6.87 -23.03
N PHE A 481 -17.28 7.90 -22.43
CA PHE A 481 -17.89 8.73 -21.40
C PHE A 481 -17.38 10.18 -21.46
N VAL A 482 -18.07 11.07 -20.74
CA VAL A 482 -17.65 12.46 -20.49
C VAL A 482 -17.53 12.68 -18.98
N VAL A 483 -16.48 13.36 -18.54
CA VAL A 483 -16.33 13.79 -17.14
C VAL A 483 -17.03 15.14 -16.99
N GLU A 484 -18.21 15.16 -16.39
CA GLU A 484 -18.99 16.39 -16.22
C GLU A 484 -18.44 17.29 -15.13
N SER A 485 -17.83 16.70 -14.10
CA SER A 485 -17.17 17.44 -13.03
C SER A 485 -16.07 16.61 -12.36
N LEU A 486 -15.03 17.30 -11.89
CA LEU A 486 -13.98 16.79 -11.02
C LEU A 486 -13.59 17.91 -10.05
N GLY A 487 -13.76 17.69 -8.76
CA GLY A 487 -13.45 18.68 -7.73
C GLY A 487 -13.27 18.06 -6.35
N LEU A 488 -13.20 18.91 -5.33
CA LEU A 488 -13.16 18.48 -3.94
C LEU A 488 -14.57 18.10 -3.46
N ALA A 489 -14.69 16.98 -2.75
CA ALA A 489 -15.90 16.63 -2.03
C ALA A 489 -16.00 17.52 -0.78
N MET A 490 -16.72 18.64 -0.89
CA MET A 490 -16.97 19.57 0.22
C MET A 490 -17.46 18.83 1.47
N ASP A 491 -17.00 19.25 2.64
CA ASP A 491 -17.34 18.68 3.96
C ASP A 491 -16.92 17.20 4.16
N SER A 492 -16.12 16.63 3.25
CA SER A 492 -15.66 15.25 3.41
C SER A 492 -14.57 15.08 4.47
N GLY A 493 -13.73 16.10 4.67
CA GLY A 493 -12.65 16.08 5.65
C GLY A 493 -13.15 16.17 7.08
N GLY A 494 -12.61 15.35 7.98
CA GLY A 494 -12.96 15.35 9.39
C GLY A 494 -12.64 16.68 10.06
N ALA A 495 -13.61 17.24 10.79
CA ALA A 495 -13.43 18.49 11.51
C ALA A 495 -12.40 18.35 12.63
N GLY A 496 -11.56 19.36 12.81
CA GLY A 496 -10.57 19.40 13.91
C GLY A 496 -9.99 20.79 14.03
N GLN A 497 -9.15 21.02 15.06
CA GLN A 497 -8.29 22.20 15.09
C GLN A 497 -7.53 22.30 13.75
N PHE A 498 -6.99 21.15 13.33
CA PHE A 498 -6.50 20.89 12.00
C PHE A 498 -7.43 19.89 11.29
N ARG A 499 -8.03 20.32 10.19
CA ARG A 499 -9.02 19.54 9.44
C ARG A 499 -8.33 18.39 8.71
N GLY A 500 -8.96 17.22 8.60
CA GLY A 500 -8.51 16.17 7.68
C GLY A 500 -8.75 16.58 6.23
N GLY A 501 -7.89 16.18 5.29
CA GLY A 501 -8.01 16.49 3.87
C GLY A 501 -9.38 16.10 3.28
N LEU A 502 -9.82 16.79 2.23
CA LEU A 502 -11.02 16.44 1.47
C LEU A 502 -10.73 15.32 0.47
N GLY A 503 -11.75 14.51 0.19
CA GLY A 503 -11.77 13.59 -0.94
C GLY A 503 -12.11 14.27 -2.28
N TYR A 504 -12.12 13.49 -3.34
CA TYR A 504 -12.60 13.86 -4.67
C TYR A 504 -14.12 13.71 -4.78
N GLU A 505 -14.74 14.54 -5.61
CA GLU A 505 -16.04 14.30 -6.21
C GLU A 505 -15.91 14.33 -7.73
N LYS A 506 -16.24 13.21 -8.38
CA LYS A 506 -16.12 13.02 -9.84
C LYS A 506 -17.44 12.52 -10.42
N HIS A 507 -17.90 13.14 -11.50
CA HIS A 507 -19.14 12.77 -12.20
C HIS A 507 -18.79 12.34 -13.62
N ILE A 508 -19.19 11.13 -13.99
CA ILE A 508 -18.90 10.53 -15.30
C ILE A 508 -20.23 10.19 -15.99
N ARG A 509 -20.55 10.88 -17.09
CA ARG A 509 -21.71 10.56 -17.94
C ARG A 509 -21.34 9.52 -18.98
N MET A 510 -22.01 8.38 -18.98
CA MET A 510 -21.79 7.32 -19.95
C MET A 510 -22.40 7.67 -21.32
N LEU A 511 -21.64 7.47 -22.40
CA LEU A 511 -22.10 7.68 -23.79
C LEU A 511 -22.55 6.39 -24.48
N LYS A 512 -22.28 5.24 -23.86
CA LYS A 512 -22.70 3.91 -24.28
C LYS A 512 -22.92 3.06 -23.03
N ASP A 513 -23.78 2.05 -23.13
CA ASP A 513 -24.01 1.09 -22.07
C ASP A 513 -22.69 0.42 -21.67
N ALA A 514 -22.45 0.32 -20.37
CA ALA A 514 -21.23 -0.22 -19.79
C ALA A 514 -21.52 -0.93 -18.46
N ASN A 515 -20.46 -1.46 -17.84
CA ASN A 515 -20.50 -1.95 -16.47
C ASN A 515 -19.52 -1.13 -15.64
N PHE A 516 -19.99 -0.63 -14.51
CA PHE A 516 -19.18 -0.02 -13.47
C PHE A 516 -18.61 -1.10 -12.55
N MET A 517 -17.38 -0.90 -12.09
CA MET A 517 -16.74 -1.72 -11.07
C MET A 517 -16.18 -0.84 -9.96
N SER A 518 -16.21 -1.35 -8.74
CA SER A 518 -15.64 -0.75 -7.55
C SER A 518 -15.01 -1.84 -6.68
N ILE A 519 -13.76 -1.65 -6.32
CA ILE A 519 -13.08 -2.39 -5.25
C ILE A 519 -12.63 -1.35 -4.24
N ALA A 520 -13.50 -1.08 -3.28
CA ALA A 520 -13.32 -0.03 -2.29
C ALA A 520 -13.63 -0.50 -0.87
N ASP A 521 -12.99 0.16 0.09
CA ASP A 521 -13.24 0.09 1.53
C ASP A 521 -13.58 1.50 2.03
N ARG A 522 -13.92 1.64 3.31
CA ARG A 522 -14.31 2.91 3.97
C ARG A 522 -15.62 3.50 3.46
N SER A 523 -16.54 2.67 2.99
CA SER A 523 -17.91 3.03 2.65
C SER A 523 -18.86 3.01 3.84
N ILE A 524 -18.49 2.28 4.90
CA ILE A 524 -19.22 2.24 6.18
C ILE A 524 -18.38 2.96 7.25
N LEU A 525 -17.16 2.49 7.51
CA LEU A 525 -16.18 3.04 8.42
C LEU A 525 -15.48 4.25 7.80
N ALA A 526 -15.39 5.35 8.54
CA ALA A 526 -14.66 6.53 8.10
C ALA A 526 -13.19 6.51 8.55
N CYS A 527 -12.36 7.35 7.95
CA CYS A 527 -11.05 7.71 8.50
C CYS A 527 -11.24 8.34 9.89
N TRP A 528 -10.63 7.75 10.93
CA TRP A 528 -10.84 8.19 12.31
C TRP A 528 -10.15 9.53 12.62
N GLY A 529 -10.79 10.34 13.46
CA GLY A 529 -10.20 11.54 14.05
C GLY A 529 -9.44 11.23 15.34
N VAL A 530 -8.59 12.15 15.81
CA VAL A 530 -7.78 11.94 17.01
C VAL A 530 -7.65 13.20 17.85
N LYS A 531 -7.45 13.03 19.17
CA LYS A 531 -7.25 14.13 20.13
C LYS A 531 -8.41 15.14 20.12
N GLY A 532 -9.63 14.66 19.96
CA GLY A 532 -10.85 15.47 19.85
C GLY A 532 -11.26 15.85 18.42
N GLY A 533 -10.42 15.55 17.41
CA GLY A 533 -10.79 15.65 16.01
C GLY A 533 -11.81 14.59 15.61
N LYS A 534 -12.58 14.88 14.56
CA LYS A 534 -13.72 14.10 14.09
C LYS A 534 -13.36 13.20 12.92
N ALA A 535 -14.07 12.09 12.79
CA ALA A 535 -13.93 11.23 11.63
C ALA A 535 -14.32 11.96 10.33
N GLY A 536 -13.70 11.57 9.22
CA GLY A 536 -14.07 12.04 7.88
C GLY A 536 -15.42 11.48 7.40
N LYS A 537 -15.77 11.77 6.14
CA LYS A 537 -16.89 11.13 5.45
C LYS A 537 -16.43 9.87 4.70
N PRO A 538 -17.29 8.84 4.62
CA PRO A 538 -16.98 7.59 3.92
C PRO A 538 -17.00 7.75 2.39
N PHE A 539 -16.46 6.75 1.71
CA PHE A 539 -16.55 6.55 0.26
C PHE A 539 -18.00 6.30 -0.16
N GLN A 540 -18.42 6.87 -1.30
CA GLN A 540 -19.78 6.70 -1.82
C GLN A 540 -19.77 6.66 -3.35
N VAL A 541 -20.62 5.80 -3.92
CA VAL A 541 -20.91 5.78 -5.35
C VAL A 541 -22.41 5.81 -5.56
N THR A 542 -22.87 6.74 -6.37
CA THR A 542 -24.26 6.85 -6.80
C THR A 542 -24.33 6.79 -8.32
N ILE A 543 -25.21 5.97 -8.88
CA ILE A 543 -25.55 6.00 -10.31
C ILE A 543 -26.85 6.79 -10.49
N ASP A 544 -26.88 7.62 -11.53
CA ASP A 544 -27.98 8.51 -11.91
C ASP A 544 -28.46 9.46 -10.78
N PRO A 545 -27.55 10.19 -10.09
CA PRO A 545 -27.93 11.07 -9.00
C PRO A 545 -28.92 12.15 -9.45
N GLY A 546 -30.07 12.21 -8.78
CA GLY A 546 -31.20 13.10 -9.10
C GLY A 546 -32.02 12.67 -10.32
N GLY A 547 -31.70 11.53 -10.93
CA GLY A 547 -32.40 10.97 -12.08
C GLY A 547 -33.42 9.89 -11.70
N PRO A 548 -34.17 9.37 -12.68
CA PRO A 548 -35.20 8.35 -12.45
C PRO A 548 -34.66 6.99 -12.00
N ASN A 549 -33.37 6.70 -12.21
CA ASN A 549 -32.72 5.42 -11.88
C ASN A 549 -31.71 5.56 -10.73
N GLU A 550 -31.83 6.62 -9.90
CA GLU A 550 -30.90 6.89 -8.81
C GLU A 550 -30.75 5.69 -7.88
N ARG A 551 -29.51 5.26 -7.66
CA ARG A 551 -29.19 4.20 -6.69
C ARG A 551 -27.76 4.33 -6.17
N GLU A 552 -27.59 3.95 -4.91
CA GLU A 552 -26.28 3.74 -4.31
C GLU A 552 -25.72 2.39 -4.77
N VAL A 553 -24.41 2.35 -5.01
CA VAL A 553 -23.68 1.15 -5.41
C VAL A 553 -22.81 0.70 -4.24
N ASP A 554 -22.74 -0.61 -4.02
CA ASP A 554 -21.82 -1.19 -3.05
C ASP A 554 -20.36 -0.81 -3.39
N ALA A 555 -19.55 -0.62 -2.36
CA ALA A 555 -18.12 -0.37 -2.51
C ALA A 555 -17.38 -1.55 -3.15
N LEU A 556 -17.93 -2.76 -3.00
CA LEU A 556 -17.48 -4.00 -3.63
C LEU A 556 -18.48 -4.43 -4.71
N ALA A 557 -18.21 -4.02 -5.95
CA ALA A 557 -19.07 -4.29 -7.10
C ALA A 557 -18.23 -4.66 -8.32
N ASP A 558 -18.41 -5.86 -8.86
CA ASP A 558 -17.61 -6.32 -10.01
C ASP A 558 -18.20 -5.92 -11.38
N SER A 559 -19.52 -5.65 -11.44
CA SER A 559 -20.23 -5.45 -12.72
C SER A 559 -21.59 -4.79 -12.56
N GLU A 560 -21.64 -3.57 -12.05
CA GLU A 560 -22.91 -2.83 -11.93
C GLU A 560 -23.30 -2.22 -13.29
N PRO A 561 -24.47 -2.58 -13.88
CA PRO A 561 -24.84 -2.08 -15.22
C PRO A 561 -25.10 -0.57 -15.21
N VAL A 562 -24.56 0.16 -16.19
CA VAL A 562 -24.83 1.59 -16.36
C VAL A 562 -25.33 1.82 -17.77
N VAL A 563 -26.52 2.40 -17.92
CA VAL A 563 -27.09 2.65 -19.25
C VAL A 563 -26.65 4.00 -19.80
N THR A 564 -26.65 4.10 -21.13
CA THR A 564 -26.28 5.32 -21.84
C THR A 564 -27.04 6.54 -21.31
N GLY A 565 -26.32 7.61 -21.00
CA GLY A 565 -26.84 8.87 -20.50
C GLY A 565 -26.86 8.99 -18.97
N GLU A 566 -26.78 7.89 -18.23
CA GLU A 566 -26.65 7.92 -16.76
C GLU A 566 -25.29 8.50 -16.33
N VAL A 567 -25.28 9.09 -15.14
CA VAL A 567 -24.09 9.68 -14.52
C VAL A 567 -23.66 8.81 -13.34
N ILE A 568 -22.38 8.47 -13.28
CA ILE A 568 -21.76 7.84 -12.12
C ILE A 568 -21.11 8.94 -11.30
N ARG A 569 -21.56 9.15 -10.05
CA ARG A 569 -20.94 10.04 -9.09
C ARG A 569 -20.09 9.23 -8.12
N ILE A 570 -18.80 9.52 -8.06
CA ILE A 570 -17.84 8.92 -7.14
C ILE A 570 -17.40 10.00 -6.15
N ARG A 571 -17.56 9.72 -4.85
CA ARG A 571 -17.04 10.55 -3.76
C ARG A 571 -16.03 9.75 -2.95
N THR A 572 -14.78 10.20 -2.92
CA THR A 572 -13.75 9.56 -2.10
C THR A 572 -13.76 10.05 -0.66
N THR A 573 -13.18 9.25 0.24
CA THR A 573 -13.11 9.55 1.67
C THR A 573 -12.36 10.84 1.95
N GLY A 574 -12.82 11.60 2.93
CA GLY A 574 -11.96 12.58 3.59
C GLY A 574 -11.13 11.94 4.71
N GLY A 575 -10.02 12.57 5.06
CA GLY A 575 -9.17 12.15 6.18
C GLY A 575 -9.78 12.54 7.52
N GLY A 576 -9.28 11.95 8.61
CA GLY A 576 -9.71 12.31 9.96
C GLY A 576 -9.19 13.68 10.40
N GLY A 577 -9.92 14.38 11.27
CA GLY A 577 -9.49 15.62 11.89
C GLY A 577 -8.55 15.40 13.07
N TRP A 578 -7.73 16.40 13.39
CA TRP A 578 -6.87 16.42 14.57
C TRP A 578 -7.23 17.59 15.49
N GLY A 579 -7.32 17.32 16.79
CA GLY A 579 -7.60 18.35 17.80
C GLY A 579 -9.08 18.78 17.81
N ASN A 580 -9.51 19.48 18.85
CA ASN A 580 -10.89 19.93 18.98
C ASN A 580 -11.24 20.97 17.88
N PRO A 581 -12.30 20.78 17.08
CA PRO A 581 -12.76 21.76 16.09
C PRO A 581 -12.98 23.18 16.65
N ALA A 582 -13.36 23.30 17.92
CA ALA A 582 -13.58 24.59 18.58
C ALA A 582 -12.27 25.38 18.80
N ASP A 583 -11.11 24.74 18.70
CA ASP A 583 -9.79 25.38 18.82
C ASP A 583 -9.27 25.91 17.48
N ARG A 584 -9.95 25.60 16.36
CA ARG A 584 -9.60 26.13 15.04
C ARG A 584 -9.80 27.65 15.01
N ASP A 585 -8.84 28.38 14.42
CA ASP A 585 -8.97 29.82 14.16
C ASP A 585 -10.20 30.08 13.26
N PRO A 586 -11.20 30.88 13.70
CA PRO A 586 -12.37 31.22 12.90
C PRO A 586 -12.03 31.83 11.53
N ALA A 587 -10.92 32.55 11.41
CA ALA A 587 -10.49 33.12 10.12
C ALA A 587 -10.10 32.02 9.12
N LEU A 588 -9.53 30.90 9.58
CA LEU A 588 -9.26 29.74 8.74
C LEU A 588 -10.55 29.04 8.30
N VAL A 589 -11.57 29.00 9.16
CA VAL A 589 -12.89 28.46 8.80
C VAL A 589 -13.54 29.33 7.72
N VAL A 590 -13.53 30.66 7.85
CA VAL A 590 -14.01 31.56 6.79
C VAL A 590 -13.28 31.31 5.48
N ARG A 591 -11.95 31.18 5.52
CA ARG A 591 -11.14 30.85 4.33
C ARG A 591 -11.56 29.51 3.70
N ASP A 592 -11.77 28.49 4.52
CA ASP A 592 -12.21 27.18 4.04
C ASP A 592 -13.60 27.24 3.38
N VAL A 593 -14.49 28.11 3.87
CA VAL A 593 -15.80 28.36 3.26
C VAL A 593 -15.67 29.09 1.92
N VAL A 594 -14.82 30.13 1.86
CA VAL A 594 -14.49 30.81 0.59
C VAL A 594 -13.93 29.84 -0.44
N TRP A 595 -13.08 28.90 0.00
CA TRP A 595 -12.49 27.87 -0.85
C TRP A 595 -13.40 26.66 -1.11
N ARG A 596 -14.66 26.70 -0.65
CA ARG A 596 -15.64 25.62 -0.85
C ARG A 596 -15.16 24.26 -0.31
N LYS A 597 -14.32 24.29 0.72
CA LYS A 597 -13.89 23.09 1.45
C LYS A 597 -14.85 22.76 2.58
N VAL A 598 -15.35 23.80 3.25
CA VAL A 598 -16.34 23.72 4.33
C VAL A 598 -17.59 24.48 3.88
N SER A 599 -18.78 23.93 4.07
CA SER A 599 -20.03 24.63 3.79
C SER A 599 -20.33 25.69 4.88
N PRO A 600 -21.13 26.73 4.57
CA PRO A 600 -21.60 27.67 5.60
C PRO A 600 -22.30 26.97 6.78
N GLU A 601 -23.03 25.90 6.50
CA GLU A 601 -23.69 25.06 7.50
C GLU A 601 -22.69 24.33 8.39
N ALA A 602 -21.66 23.71 7.80
CA ALA A 602 -20.60 23.02 8.52
C ALA A 602 -19.72 23.99 9.34
N ALA A 603 -19.51 25.22 8.87
CA ALA A 603 -18.79 26.25 9.63
C ALA A 603 -19.41 26.50 11.01
N LEU A 604 -20.74 26.56 11.06
CA LEU A 604 -21.45 26.62 12.33
C LEU A 604 -21.47 25.24 12.99
N ALA A 605 -21.99 24.21 12.34
CA ALA A 605 -22.25 22.90 12.96
C ALA A 605 -20.99 22.27 13.56
N ASP A 606 -19.88 22.25 12.83
CA ASP A 606 -18.68 21.53 13.22
C ASP A 606 -17.70 22.41 14.02
N TYR A 607 -17.56 23.68 13.65
CA TYR A 607 -16.54 24.58 14.23
C TYR A 607 -17.08 25.66 15.17
N GLY A 608 -18.42 25.81 15.26
CA GLY A 608 -19.07 26.83 16.06
C GLY A 608 -18.81 28.26 15.57
N VAL A 609 -18.48 28.45 14.29
CA VAL A 609 -18.18 29.75 13.71
C VAL A 609 -19.45 30.38 13.14
N VAL A 610 -19.80 31.55 13.67
CA VAL A 610 -20.98 32.30 13.22
C VAL A 610 -20.54 33.24 12.10
N LEU A 611 -20.86 32.86 10.86
CA LEU A 611 -20.52 33.62 9.66
C LEU A 611 -21.32 34.92 9.55
N THR A 612 -20.72 35.91 8.90
CA THR A 612 -21.34 37.19 8.53
C THR A 612 -21.05 37.54 7.08
N GLY A 613 -21.83 38.44 6.48
CA GLY A 613 -21.67 38.81 5.07
C GLY A 613 -22.20 37.72 4.12
N SER A 614 -21.71 37.72 2.88
CA SER A 614 -22.10 36.77 1.83
C SER A 614 -20.87 36.30 1.04
N LEU A 615 -20.91 35.04 0.59
CA LEU A 615 -19.96 34.48 -0.38
C LEU A 615 -20.09 35.17 -1.74
N ASP A 616 -21.30 35.53 -2.16
CA ASP A 616 -21.56 36.08 -3.50
C ASP A 616 -20.98 37.50 -3.67
N ASP A 617 -20.83 38.23 -2.57
CA ASP A 617 -20.37 39.63 -2.55
C ASP A 617 -18.90 39.75 -2.09
N ASP A 618 -18.17 38.64 -1.92
CA ASP A 618 -16.81 38.60 -1.36
C ASP A 618 -16.66 39.34 0.00
N THR A 619 -17.73 39.34 0.81
CA THR A 619 -17.77 40.01 2.12
C THR A 619 -17.77 39.04 3.31
N LEU A 620 -17.58 37.74 3.04
CA LEU A 620 -17.68 36.71 4.07
C LEU A 620 -16.68 36.94 5.21
N GLY A 621 -17.20 36.97 6.42
CA GLY A 621 -16.44 37.09 7.66
C GLY A 621 -17.06 36.26 8.78
N TYR A 622 -16.70 36.56 10.02
CA TYR A 622 -17.31 35.94 11.19
C TYR A 622 -17.59 36.98 12.28
N ASN A 623 -18.58 36.69 13.13
CA ASN A 623 -18.86 37.46 14.33
C ASN A 623 -18.10 36.84 15.51
N ALA A 624 -17.11 37.57 16.05
CA ALA A 624 -16.24 37.08 17.12
C ALA A 624 -17.02 36.77 18.42
N ASP A 625 -17.91 37.66 18.86
CA ASP A 625 -18.67 37.48 20.10
C ASP A 625 -19.67 36.33 19.98
N ALA A 626 -20.38 36.25 18.85
CA ALA A 626 -21.33 35.16 18.61
C ALA A 626 -20.63 33.80 18.47
N THR A 627 -19.46 33.77 17.81
CA THR A 627 -18.62 32.55 17.71
C THR A 627 -18.12 32.11 19.08
N ALA A 628 -17.66 33.04 19.92
CA ALA A 628 -17.23 32.73 21.28
C ALA A 628 -18.38 32.19 22.15
N ALA A 629 -19.56 32.81 22.05
CA ALA A 629 -20.76 32.35 22.76
C ALA A 629 -21.21 30.96 22.29
N GLU A 630 -21.22 30.72 20.98
CA GLU A 630 -21.55 29.42 20.38
C GLU A 630 -20.58 28.34 20.88
N ARG A 631 -19.26 28.56 20.77
CA ARG A 631 -18.24 27.62 21.26
C ARG A 631 -18.34 27.37 22.76
N ALA A 632 -18.62 28.40 23.56
CA ALA A 632 -18.80 28.25 25.02
C ALA A 632 -20.08 27.49 25.40
N SER A 633 -21.09 27.45 24.52
CA SER A 633 -22.32 26.69 24.75
C SER A 633 -22.17 25.20 24.44
N ARG A 634 -21.11 24.81 23.72
CA ARG A 634 -20.87 23.42 23.34
C ARG A 634 -20.31 22.61 24.51
N PRO A 635 -20.62 21.30 24.56
CA PRO A 635 -20.02 20.41 25.54
C PRO A 635 -18.50 20.44 25.43
N VAL A 636 -17.82 20.63 26.56
CA VAL A 636 -16.38 20.45 26.65
C VAL A 636 -16.10 18.94 26.67
N PRO A 637 -15.19 18.42 25.83
CA PRO A 637 -14.81 17.02 25.87
C PRO A 637 -14.41 16.61 27.30
N ALA A 638 -14.95 15.49 27.80
CA ALA A 638 -14.60 14.99 29.11
C ALA A 638 -13.18 14.39 29.09
N ALA A 639 -12.53 14.34 30.25
CA ALA A 639 -11.20 13.72 30.37
C ALA A 639 -11.21 12.21 30.01
N ASP A 640 -12.38 11.58 30.08
CA ASP A 640 -12.59 10.15 29.77
C ASP A 640 -13.11 9.93 28.33
N ASP A 641 -13.18 10.98 27.49
CA ASP A 641 -13.61 10.84 26.10
C ASP A 641 -12.62 9.98 25.30
N ALA A 642 -13.14 9.26 24.32
CA ALA A 642 -12.33 8.43 23.44
C ALA A 642 -11.25 9.28 22.75
N PHE A 643 -10.01 8.79 22.77
CA PHE A 643 -8.88 9.44 22.14
C PHE A 643 -9.02 9.47 20.61
N PHE A 644 -9.78 8.51 20.05
CA PHE A 644 -10.10 8.39 18.64
C PHE A 644 -11.61 8.52 18.41
N ASP A 645 -12.00 9.28 17.38
CA ASP A 645 -13.37 9.34 16.89
C ASP A 645 -13.48 8.44 15.64
N ARG A 646 -14.16 7.31 15.76
CA ARG A 646 -14.32 6.33 14.66
C ARG A 646 -15.49 6.66 13.72
N GLY A 647 -16.25 7.70 14.02
CA GLY A 647 -17.44 8.07 13.25
C GLY A 647 -18.63 7.12 13.42
N PRO A 648 -19.77 7.46 12.79
CA PRO A 648 -21.03 6.75 13.00
C PRO A 648 -21.06 5.33 12.43
N GLY A 649 -20.26 5.05 11.39
CA GLY A 649 -20.19 3.72 10.76
C GLY A 649 -19.69 2.63 11.70
N TYR A 650 -18.76 2.97 12.59
CA TYR A 650 -18.31 2.03 13.62
C TYR A 650 -19.47 1.60 14.51
N GLY A 651 -20.30 2.55 14.97
CA GLY A 651 -21.47 2.25 15.78
C GLY A 651 -22.49 1.35 15.08
N ALA A 652 -22.62 1.45 13.75
CA ALA A 652 -23.50 0.56 12.99
C ALA A 652 -23.03 -0.90 13.02
N LEU A 653 -21.73 -1.14 12.90
CA LEU A 653 -21.15 -2.50 12.91
C LEU A 653 -20.85 -3.02 14.33
N ALA A 654 -20.64 -2.13 15.30
CA ALA A 654 -20.30 -2.46 16.68
C ALA A 654 -21.52 -2.54 17.62
N GLY A 655 -22.74 -2.73 17.08
CA GLY A 655 -23.96 -2.87 17.88
C GLY A 655 -24.32 -1.63 18.71
N GLY A 656 -24.01 -0.43 18.20
CA GLY A 656 -24.29 0.86 18.82
C GLY A 656 -23.16 1.42 19.69
N ALA A 657 -22.03 0.71 19.85
CA ALA A 657 -20.87 1.24 20.55
C ALA A 657 -20.20 2.38 19.77
N THR A 658 -19.85 3.48 20.43
CA THR A 658 -19.24 4.65 19.79
C THR A 658 -17.71 4.64 19.83
N ALA A 659 -17.12 3.72 20.58
CA ALA A 659 -15.67 3.56 20.71
C ALA A 659 -15.32 2.09 21.05
N ALA A 660 -14.12 1.66 20.66
CA ALA A 660 -13.51 0.41 21.07
C ALA A 660 -12.85 0.56 22.45
N ALA A 661 -12.68 -0.55 23.18
CA ALA A 661 -12.01 -0.53 24.49
C ALA A 661 -10.55 -0.02 24.43
N VAL A 662 -9.91 -0.12 23.26
CA VAL A 662 -8.54 0.36 23.03
C VAL A 662 -8.45 1.85 22.68
N ASP A 663 -9.59 2.55 22.57
CA ASP A 663 -9.61 3.97 22.19
C ASP A 663 -9.39 4.92 23.37
N VAL A 664 -9.31 4.41 24.59
CA VAL A 664 -8.92 5.18 25.78
C VAL A 664 -7.41 5.09 26.02
N LEU A 665 -6.82 6.14 26.59
CA LEU A 665 -5.38 6.24 26.86
C LEU A 665 -4.91 5.32 27.99
#